data_AF-A0A6B2CP54-F1
#
_entry.id   AF-A0A6B2CP54-F1
#
_cell.length_a   1.000
_cell.length_b   1.000
_cell.length_c   1.000
_cell.angle_alpha   90.00
_cell.angle_beta   90.00
_cell.angle_gamma   90.00
#
_symmetry.space_group_name_H-M   'P 1'
#
loop_
_entity.id
_entity.type
_entity.pdbx_description
1 polymer ?
#
loop_
_entity_poly.entity_id
_entity_poly.type
_entity_poly.pdbx_seq_one_letter_code
_entity_poly.pdbx_strand_id
1 'polypeptide(L)'
;KYFRSLMIIYFAAAYYITYSAVMMYYQLNIGVSLDTATFLQSFASATLYHRLFDSFEAPTYFYNHASPILFLVYPLYLTYPSIATLMTIEVALTTLPAIPLYKLGLRLFGDRRYALLTALTYLLFPWITTYLVGPFEVVILTAPFFALALYNLYMGNRLGYWLSLTLMMTTIEFAPLLGFFIGLYVLATKFDWLKVKGRIVLGLETLAFSLAWLFGDFLLVYYFSRGAINIFQNVWGSALSGPLISITDSIGNAIFHFTTHVGSGPSSSHNVMPSLSSVLESLANNVMAGLHTKIRSTVFLMMPTLFLNLAEPQNLLLMPWLYVMWQTTFPPYYIIWIYYTALAAPAVIVPAIWALRKFRPRVRRALLITVFIAITVSTLFLNVLSPLSALYFHEPLPNPLQPTTTPYDLALIQLNDYVPPNESVSVPASAVPWFSSTRYGWGEHGVPFFGPIKYTKYEVYSPFVPTGYPYSLNLNNYLPYVFNDGAWLLVGPFQRPYSFNYTTTVTLLPLTRGQHQYSVATLPGLPSPGELLVTISNYMPADSPPIPLIKLHSLNYTATETLSPITPGSHQYTLALLPEGPVKVSLSAYYTPLQAIEYLARNLSWVLQQPQGMVCGSLPGYFALLNGSEYLVQPVTVNEAVAVEALTIFGSGASNPVSGQAAISRSPAPTNTSGYLWSAGFGMPWWCSPHGWATPITVSPRVTLRPGTYYVIVNMPTTPWQVVCTYIPGAPKALLYNGSTLIRQLNCTLNLIMVTNRPLSSTNVSSNVTISLLSRTITISPQRPTRKALTFEANVTQRAAWETLTVNSSVVVPGNLTIRVNTYVPGEYPPIRVPWYLVPAYGNIPTYLLLALALASLLDGDGRAWRLPSRPHDR
;
A
#
# COMPACT_ATOMS: atom_id res chain seq x y z
N LYS A 1 27.69 -37.58 -9.46
CA LYS A 1 27.98 -36.25 -8.87
C LYS A 1 27.10 -35.12 -9.40
N TYR A 2 27.21 -34.68 -10.67
CA TYR A 2 26.46 -33.51 -11.17
C TYR A 2 24.94 -33.50 -10.94
N PHE A 3 24.24 -34.61 -11.20
CA PHE A 3 22.81 -34.71 -10.90
C PHE A 3 22.50 -34.68 -9.39
N ARG A 4 23.36 -35.27 -8.55
CA ARG A 4 23.23 -35.17 -7.09
C ARG A 4 23.42 -33.73 -6.63
N SER A 5 24.43 -33.04 -7.15
CA SER A 5 24.65 -31.62 -6.89
C SER A 5 23.48 -30.76 -7.34
N LEU A 6 22.86 -31.07 -8.49
CA LEU A 6 21.63 -30.41 -8.94
C LEU A 6 20.49 -30.57 -7.93
N MET A 7 20.25 -31.78 -7.44
CA MET A 7 19.19 -32.01 -6.45
C MET A 7 19.43 -31.24 -5.16
N ILE A 8 20.68 -31.20 -4.68
CA ILE A 8 21.04 -30.43 -3.47
C ILE A 8 20.81 -28.93 -3.71
N ILE A 9 21.25 -28.39 -4.86
CA ILE A 9 21.04 -26.99 -5.23
C ILE A 9 19.54 -26.67 -5.35
N TYR A 10 18.77 -27.57 -5.96
CA TYR A 10 17.32 -27.42 -6.08
C TYR A 10 16.64 -27.30 -4.70
N PHE A 11 16.93 -28.22 -3.77
CA PHE A 11 16.36 -28.15 -2.42
C PHE A 11 16.83 -26.91 -1.65
N ALA A 12 18.10 -26.52 -1.80
CA ALA A 12 18.62 -25.29 -1.18
C ALA A 12 17.92 -24.05 -1.71
N ALA A 13 17.73 -23.95 -3.03
CA ALA A 13 17.04 -22.85 -3.68
C ALA A 13 15.57 -22.81 -3.28
N ALA A 14 14.87 -23.94 -3.30
CA ALA A 14 13.47 -24.02 -2.91
C ALA A 14 13.28 -23.61 -1.45
N TYR A 15 14.13 -24.07 -0.54
CA TYR A 15 14.11 -23.67 0.86
C TYR A 15 14.35 -22.16 1.03
N TYR A 16 15.42 -21.63 0.41
CA TYR A 16 15.77 -20.21 0.51
C TYR A 16 14.65 -19.30 -0.01
N ILE A 17 14.11 -19.60 -1.20
CA ILE A 17 13.03 -18.81 -1.81
C ILE A 17 11.77 -18.89 -0.95
N THR A 18 11.39 -20.08 -0.47
CA THR A 18 10.24 -20.25 0.44
C THR A 18 10.44 -19.44 1.71
N TYR A 19 11.61 -19.51 2.33
CA TYR A 19 11.94 -18.72 3.51
C TYR A 19 11.80 -17.22 3.21
N SER A 20 12.39 -16.73 2.12
CA SER A 20 12.28 -15.33 1.71
C SER A 20 10.84 -14.88 1.45
N ALA A 21 10.02 -15.71 0.80
CA ALA A 21 8.60 -15.44 0.55
C ALA A 21 7.82 -15.36 1.87
N VAL A 22 8.01 -16.33 2.76
CA VAL A 22 7.35 -16.38 4.08
C VAL A 22 7.69 -15.15 4.91
N MET A 23 8.93 -14.65 4.84
CA MET A 23 9.34 -13.44 5.56
C MET A 23 8.53 -12.19 5.15
N MET A 24 8.03 -12.09 3.91
CA MET A 24 7.18 -10.97 3.50
C MET A 24 5.86 -10.93 4.28
N TYR A 25 5.32 -12.10 4.66
CA TYR A 25 4.10 -12.19 5.48
C TYR A 25 4.38 -11.84 6.95
N TYR A 26 5.56 -12.20 7.46
CA TYR A 26 5.99 -11.81 8.80
C TYR A 26 6.26 -10.30 8.90
N GLN A 27 6.61 -9.64 7.80
CA GLN A 27 6.74 -8.19 7.68
C GLN A 27 5.41 -7.47 7.43
N LEU A 28 4.29 -8.20 7.44
CA LEU A 28 2.97 -7.65 7.15
C LEU A 28 2.96 -6.85 5.83
N ASN A 29 3.58 -7.41 4.78
CA ASN A 29 3.61 -6.77 3.48
C ASN A 29 2.23 -6.90 2.78
N ILE A 30 1.57 -5.77 2.56
CA ILE A 30 0.23 -5.75 1.95
C ILE A 30 0.18 -6.37 0.55
N GLY A 31 1.26 -6.27 -0.22
CA GLY A 31 1.34 -6.77 -1.60
C GLY A 31 1.37 -8.29 -1.72
N VAL A 32 1.70 -9.01 -0.64
CA VAL A 32 1.65 -10.49 -0.62
C VAL A 32 0.43 -11.03 0.13
N SER A 33 -0.10 -10.26 1.08
CA SER A 33 -1.10 -10.74 2.03
C SER A 33 -2.50 -10.91 1.44
N LEU A 34 -2.98 -9.98 0.60
CA LEU A 34 -4.37 -10.00 0.12
C LEU A 34 -4.66 -11.18 -0.82
N ASP A 35 -3.89 -11.28 -1.89
CA ASP A 35 -3.98 -12.34 -2.91
C ASP A 35 -3.87 -13.73 -2.25
N THR A 36 -2.91 -13.91 -1.34
CA THR A 36 -2.72 -15.18 -0.63
C THR A 36 -3.89 -15.52 0.30
N ALA A 37 -4.49 -14.51 0.95
CA ALA A 37 -5.65 -14.72 1.82
C ALA A 37 -6.87 -15.25 1.04
N THR A 38 -7.03 -14.89 -0.24
CA THR A 38 -8.08 -15.44 -1.11
C THR A 38 -8.00 -16.96 -1.17
N PHE A 39 -6.80 -17.52 -1.33
CA PHE A 39 -6.60 -18.97 -1.40
C PHE A 39 -6.73 -19.66 -0.05
N LEU A 40 -6.19 -19.06 1.01
CA LEU A 40 -6.34 -19.60 2.38
C LEU A 40 -7.82 -19.75 2.74
N GLN A 41 -8.62 -18.72 2.47
CA GLN A 41 -10.06 -18.73 2.73
C GLN A 41 -10.82 -19.66 1.80
N SER A 42 -10.44 -19.72 0.51
CA SER A 42 -10.99 -20.68 -0.44
C SER A 42 -10.80 -22.12 0.03
N PHE A 43 -9.61 -22.48 0.50
CA PHE A 43 -9.35 -23.83 0.98
C PHE A 43 -10.02 -24.12 2.31
N ALA A 44 -10.05 -23.17 3.25
CA ALA A 44 -10.78 -23.40 4.49
C ALA A 44 -12.30 -23.46 4.26
N SER A 45 -12.86 -22.73 3.30
CA SER A 45 -14.30 -22.85 2.99
C SER A 45 -14.67 -24.20 2.38
N ALA A 46 -13.79 -24.77 1.56
CA ALA A 46 -13.92 -26.15 1.09
C ALA A 46 -13.82 -27.17 2.23
N THR A 47 -12.91 -26.94 3.18
CA THR A 47 -12.62 -27.88 4.28
C THR A 47 -13.68 -27.83 5.39
N LEU A 48 -13.96 -26.62 5.89
CA LEU A 48 -14.73 -26.38 7.10
C LEU A 48 -16.22 -26.17 6.82
N TYR A 49 -16.55 -25.60 5.65
CA TYR A 49 -17.92 -25.21 5.32
C TYR A 49 -18.51 -25.98 4.14
N HIS A 50 -17.74 -26.90 3.55
CA HIS A 50 -18.13 -27.67 2.36
C HIS A 50 -18.63 -26.80 1.21
N ARG A 51 -18.03 -25.61 1.05
CA ARG A 51 -18.35 -24.69 -0.04
C ARG A 51 -17.26 -24.69 -1.10
N LEU A 52 -17.62 -24.35 -2.34
CA LEU A 52 -16.73 -24.52 -3.48
C LEU A 52 -15.73 -23.35 -3.58
N PHE A 53 -14.68 -23.38 -2.77
CA PHE A 53 -13.59 -22.40 -2.81
C PHE A 53 -14.08 -20.95 -2.66
N ASP A 54 -14.98 -20.70 -1.71
CA ASP A 54 -15.45 -19.36 -1.39
C ASP A 54 -14.38 -18.54 -0.66
N SER A 55 -14.29 -17.25 -0.94
CA SER A 55 -13.38 -16.31 -0.27
C SER A 55 -14.07 -14.97 0.04
N PHE A 56 -13.35 -14.02 0.63
CA PHE A 56 -13.81 -12.64 0.77
C PHE A 56 -14.03 -11.94 -0.57
N GLU A 57 -13.32 -12.35 -1.62
CA GLU A 57 -13.37 -11.74 -2.95
C GLU A 57 -14.62 -12.17 -3.72
N ALA A 58 -14.97 -13.47 -3.64
CA ALA A 58 -16.06 -14.01 -4.42
C ALA A 58 -16.78 -15.21 -3.77
N PRO A 59 -18.04 -15.48 -4.14
CA PRO A 59 -18.79 -16.66 -3.68
C PRO A 59 -18.17 -18.00 -4.01
N THR A 60 -17.31 -18.06 -5.01
CA THR A 60 -16.45 -19.18 -5.34
C THR A 60 -15.31 -18.59 -6.14
N TYR A 61 -14.09 -19.13 -6.04
CA TYR A 61 -12.98 -18.70 -6.88
C TYR A 61 -13.34 -18.76 -8.38
N PHE A 62 -14.20 -19.71 -8.76
CA PHE A 62 -14.71 -19.88 -10.13
C PHE A 62 -15.64 -18.76 -10.61
N TYR A 63 -16.02 -17.82 -9.74
CA TYR A 63 -16.80 -16.65 -10.10
C TYR A 63 -15.96 -15.65 -10.91
N ASN A 64 -14.68 -15.48 -10.56
CA ASN A 64 -13.75 -14.55 -11.24
C ASN A 64 -12.82 -15.30 -12.21
N HIS A 65 -12.35 -16.49 -11.85
CA HIS A 65 -11.24 -17.16 -12.54
C HIS A 65 -11.52 -18.63 -12.85
N ALA A 66 -11.07 -19.09 -14.02
CA ALA A 66 -11.12 -20.50 -14.37
C ALA A 66 -9.82 -21.20 -13.92
N SER A 67 -9.78 -21.63 -12.66
CA SER A 67 -8.59 -22.29 -12.09
C SER A 67 -8.86 -23.68 -11.53
N PRO A 68 -9.24 -24.69 -12.36
CA PRO A 68 -9.41 -26.06 -11.91
C PRO A 68 -8.20 -26.67 -11.19
N ILE A 69 -6.99 -26.11 -11.36
CA ILE A 69 -5.77 -26.54 -10.66
C ILE A 69 -5.94 -26.51 -9.14
N LEU A 70 -6.86 -25.70 -8.61
CA LEU A 70 -7.16 -25.65 -7.18
C LEU A 70 -7.57 -27.01 -6.62
N PHE A 71 -8.20 -27.88 -7.40
CA PHE A 71 -8.53 -29.25 -6.97
C PHE A 71 -7.29 -30.13 -6.75
N LEU A 72 -6.14 -29.79 -7.34
CA LEU A 72 -4.86 -30.47 -7.12
C LEU A 72 -4.03 -29.79 -6.01
N VAL A 73 -4.06 -28.46 -5.93
CA VAL A 73 -3.36 -27.70 -4.88
C VAL A 73 -4.00 -27.93 -3.51
N TYR A 74 -5.33 -27.95 -3.45
CA TYR A 74 -6.10 -28.11 -2.22
C TYR A 74 -5.70 -29.33 -1.37
N PRO A 75 -5.69 -30.58 -1.88
CA PRO A 75 -5.29 -31.73 -1.07
C PRO A 75 -3.82 -31.69 -0.63
N LEU A 76 -2.93 -31.03 -1.39
CA LEU A 76 -1.53 -30.84 -0.98
C LEU A 76 -1.44 -29.84 0.17
N TYR A 77 -2.19 -28.74 0.09
CA TYR A 77 -2.28 -27.74 1.16
C TYR A 77 -2.82 -28.34 2.47
N LEU A 78 -3.78 -29.27 2.39
CA LEU A 78 -4.35 -29.95 3.56
C LEU A 78 -3.37 -30.81 4.36
N THR A 79 -2.21 -31.17 3.81
CA THR A 79 -1.19 -31.92 4.56
C THR A 79 -0.66 -31.14 5.76
N TYR A 80 -0.55 -29.82 5.62
CA TYR A 80 -0.19 -28.89 6.68
C TYR A 80 -0.70 -27.48 6.30
N PRO A 81 -1.94 -27.10 6.66
CA PRO A 81 -2.54 -25.82 6.27
C PRO A 81 -1.75 -24.63 6.83
N SER A 82 -0.91 -24.01 6.01
CA SER A 82 -0.12 -22.83 6.40
C SER A 82 0.33 -22.02 5.17
N ILE A 83 0.67 -20.74 5.39
CA ILE A 83 1.29 -19.87 4.37
C ILE A 83 2.57 -20.53 3.84
N ALA A 84 3.40 -21.08 4.73
CA ALA A 84 4.64 -21.76 4.36
C ALA A 84 4.41 -22.92 3.40
N THR A 85 3.33 -23.70 3.59
CA THR A 85 2.97 -24.81 2.70
C THR A 85 2.57 -24.31 1.31
N LEU A 86 1.75 -23.26 1.20
CA LEU A 86 1.39 -22.68 -0.09
C LEU A 86 2.62 -22.16 -0.85
N MET A 87 3.47 -21.38 -0.18
CA MET A 87 4.72 -20.89 -0.77
C MET A 87 5.63 -22.06 -1.18
N THR A 88 5.74 -23.10 -0.35
CA THR A 88 6.54 -24.29 -0.67
C THR A 88 6.01 -24.98 -1.93
N ILE A 89 4.70 -25.15 -2.06
CA ILE A 89 4.07 -25.76 -3.25
C ILE A 89 4.40 -24.93 -4.49
N GLU A 90 4.18 -23.63 -4.46
CA GLU A 90 4.44 -22.73 -5.60
C GLU A 90 5.92 -22.74 -6.00
N VAL A 91 6.82 -22.59 -5.04
CA VAL A 91 8.27 -22.56 -5.27
C VAL A 91 8.76 -23.90 -5.79
N ALA A 92 8.36 -25.01 -5.16
CA ALA A 92 8.79 -26.34 -5.56
C ALA A 92 8.31 -26.69 -6.97
N LEU A 93 7.06 -26.37 -7.30
CA LEU A 93 6.51 -26.57 -8.65
C LEU A 93 7.20 -25.67 -9.68
N THR A 94 7.35 -24.38 -9.41
CA THR A 94 7.94 -23.42 -10.37
C THR A 94 9.40 -23.74 -10.68
N THR A 95 10.16 -24.21 -9.69
CA THR A 95 11.57 -24.60 -9.88
C THR A 95 11.74 -26.03 -10.39
N LEU A 96 10.70 -26.87 -10.34
CA LEU A 96 10.71 -28.28 -10.77
C LEU A 96 11.31 -28.51 -12.16
N PRO A 97 11.06 -27.67 -13.19
CA PRO A 97 11.58 -27.91 -14.54
C PRO A 97 13.11 -27.91 -14.64
N ALA A 98 13.84 -27.38 -13.66
CA ALA A 98 15.31 -27.51 -13.60
C ALA A 98 15.77 -28.98 -13.68
N ILE A 99 15.03 -29.90 -13.06
CA ILE A 99 15.34 -31.34 -13.03
C ILE A 99 15.22 -31.98 -14.42
N PRO A 100 14.09 -31.91 -15.15
CA PRO A 100 14.01 -32.42 -16.52
C PRO A 100 14.90 -31.66 -17.51
N LEU A 101 15.12 -30.36 -17.33
CA LEU A 101 16.01 -29.58 -18.20
C LEU A 101 17.48 -30.04 -18.11
N TYR A 102 17.91 -30.65 -17.01
CA TYR A 102 19.18 -31.39 -16.97
C TYR A 102 19.25 -32.48 -18.06
N LYS A 103 18.16 -33.24 -18.27
CA LYS A 103 18.09 -34.25 -19.33
C LYS A 103 18.10 -33.61 -20.72
N LEU A 104 17.47 -32.44 -20.88
CA LEU A 104 17.57 -31.69 -22.13
C LEU A 104 19.02 -31.27 -22.42
N GLY A 105 19.73 -30.77 -21.40
CA GLY A 105 21.15 -30.47 -21.51
C GLY A 105 22.00 -31.70 -21.86
N LEU A 106 21.72 -32.88 -21.27
CA LEU A 106 22.38 -34.12 -21.69
C LEU A 106 22.16 -34.43 -23.17
N ARG A 107 20.93 -34.27 -23.67
CA ARG A 107 20.61 -34.46 -25.09
C ARG A 107 21.34 -33.46 -26.00
N LEU A 108 21.46 -32.21 -25.56
CA LEU A 108 22.07 -31.14 -26.37
C LEU A 108 23.59 -31.17 -26.39
N PHE A 109 24.24 -31.62 -25.32
CA PHE A 109 25.70 -31.47 -25.14
C PHE A 109 26.47 -32.79 -24.99
N GLY A 110 25.80 -33.89 -24.63
CA GLY A 110 26.42 -35.18 -24.34
C GLY A 110 27.35 -35.18 -23.12
N ASP A 111 27.35 -34.12 -22.31
CA ASP A 111 28.27 -33.92 -21.19
C ASP A 111 27.49 -33.46 -19.94
N ARG A 112 27.74 -34.14 -18.81
CA ARG A 112 27.03 -33.93 -17.54
C ARG A 112 27.29 -32.55 -16.92
N ARG A 113 28.42 -31.88 -17.24
CA ARG A 113 28.72 -30.51 -16.78
C ARG A 113 27.80 -29.50 -17.43
N TYR A 114 27.67 -29.58 -18.75
CA TYR A 114 26.77 -28.69 -19.51
C TYR A 114 25.30 -29.02 -19.26
N ALA A 115 24.98 -30.27 -18.90
CA ALA A 115 23.65 -30.63 -18.40
C ALA A 115 23.31 -29.95 -17.07
N LEU A 116 24.24 -29.96 -16.10
CA LEU A 116 24.09 -29.20 -14.86
C LEU A 116 23.94 -27.71 -15.17
N LEU A 117 24.83 -27.18 -16.02
CA LEU A 117 24.79 -25.76 -16.42
C LEU A 117 23.44 -25.39 -17.03
N THR A 118 22.87 -26.23 -17.91
CA THR A 118 21.53 -26.03 -18.50
C THR A 118 20.43 -25.94 -17.44
N ALA A 119 20.46 -26.81 -16.42
CA ALA A 119 19.50 -26.77 -15.32
C ALA A 119 19.65 -25.50 -14.47
N LEU A 120 20.89 -25.09 -14.19
CA LEU A 120 21.19 -23.87 -13.46
C LEU A 120 20.81 -22.61 -14.26
N THR A 121 20.97 -22.62 -15.59
CA THR A 121 20.54 -21.53 -16.48
C THR A 121 19.04 -21.27 -16.35
N TYR A 122 18.22 -22.32 -16.19
CA TYR A 122 16.79 -22.17 -15.93
C TYR A 122 16.52 -21.65 -14.51
N LEU A 123 17.11 -22.28 -13.50
CA LEU A 123 16.88 -21.94 -12.09
C LEU A 123 17.32 -20.50 -11.75
N LEU A 124 18.43 -20.04 -12.35
CA LEU A 124 18.95 -18.70 -12.18
C LEU A 124 18.32 -17.68 -13.12
N PHE A 125 17.48 -18.07 -14.09
CA PHE A 125 16.85 -17.07 -14.97
C PHE A 125 15.97 -16.15 -14.11
N PRO A 126 16.22 -14.82 -14.10
CA PRO A 126 15.66 -13.95 -13.07
C PRO A 126 14.13 -13.99 -13.08
N TRP A 127 13.54 -14.05 -14.27
CA TRP A 127 12.10 -14.02 -14.46
C TRP A 127 11.39 -15.35 -14.17
N ILE A 128 12.08 -16.36 -13.65
CA ILE A 128 11.47 -17.59 -13.08
C ILE A 128 11.39 -17.52 -11.57
N THR A 129 12.23 -16.71 -10.92
CA THR A 129 12.32 -16.66 -9.44
C THR A 129 11.92 -15.31 -8.86
N THR A 130 11.93 -14.22 -9.62
CA THR A 130 11.60 -12.86 -9.14
C THR A 130 10.22 -12.77 -8.50
N TYR A 131 9.20 -13.44 -9.04
CA TYR A 131 7.83 -13.37 -8.49
C TYR A 131 7.56 -14.39 -7.38
N LEU A 132 8.49 -15.31 -7.10
CA LEU A 132 8.30 -16.35 -6.08
C LEU A 132 8.45 -15.84 -4.64
N VAL A 133 8.84 -14.58 -4.46
CA VAL A 133 8.80 -13.87 -3.17
C VAL A 133 7.53 -13.03 -3.01
N GLY A 134 6.62 -13.10 -3.99
CA GLY A 134 5.33 -12.41 -4.00
C GLY A 134 4.21 -13.24 -3.34
N PRO A 135 2.94 -12.89 -3.60
CA PRO A 135 1.81 -13.68 -3.14
C PRO A 135 1.76 -15.06 -3.81
N PHE A 136 1.12 -16.03 -3.14
CA PHE A 136 0.71 -17.25 -3.82
C PHE A 136 -0.37 -16.93 -4.83
N GLU A 137 -0.16 -17.33 -6.09
CA GLU A 137 -1.07 -17.06 -7.18
C GLU A 137 -1.13 -18.21 -8.18
N VAL A 138 -2.34 -18.60 -8.61
CA VAL A 138 -2.50 -19.72 -9.55
C VAL A 138 -1.89 -19.43 -10.92
N VAL A 139 -1.81 -18.16 -11.33
CA VAL A 139 -1.14 -17.76 -12.58
C VAL A 139 0.34 -18.12 -12.59
N ILE A 140 1.01 -18.11 -11.43
CA ILE A 140 2.42 -18.48 -11.28
C ILE A 140 2.64 -19.94 -11.68
N LEU A 141 1.69 -20.82 -11.33
CA LEU A 141 1.74 -22.25 -11.66
C LEU A 141 1.70 -22.53 -13.18
N THR A 142 1.34 -21.53 -14.00
CA THR A 142 1.43 -21.67 -15.47
C THR A 142 2.88 -21.85 -15.92
N ALA A 143 3.83 -21.16 -15.26
CA ALA A 143 5.23 -21.17 -15.66
C ALA A 143 5.87 -22.58 -15.69
N PRO A 144 5.78 -23.39 -14.62
CA PRO A 144 6.40 -24.71 -14.63
C PRO A 144 5.77 -25.65 -15.65
N PHE A 145 4.44 -25.66 -15.77
CA PHE A 145 3.75 -26.54 -16.70
C PHE A 145 3.98 -26.13 -18.15
N PHE A 146 4.10 -24.83 -18.43
CA PHE A 146 4.53 -24.36 -19.74
C PHE A 146 5.96 -24.80 -20.07
N ALA A 147 6.90 -24.64 -19.14
CA ALA A 147 8.28 -25.11 -19.31
C ALA A 147 8.35 -26.64 -19.54
N LEU A 148 7.56 -27.42 -18.80
CA LEU A 148 7.48 -28.87 -18.95
C LEU A 148 6.81 -29.29 -20.26
N ALA A 149 5.78 -28.58 -20.72
CA ALA A 149 5.15 -28.83 -22.02
C ALA A 149 6.17 -28.65 -23.15
N LEU A 150 6.92 -27.55 -23.14
CA LEU A 150 8.00 -27.31 -24.12
C LEU A 150 9.12 -28.34 -24.01
N TYR A 151 9.58 -28.66 -22.80
CA TYR A 151 10.57 -29.71 -22.56
C TYR A 151 10.12 -31.06 -23.16
N ASN A 152 8.90 -31.49 -22.86
CA ASN A 152 8.38 -32.78 -23.32
C ASN A 152 8.16 -32.79 -24.84
N LEU A 153 7.73 -31.66 -25.43
CA LEU A 153 7.65 -31.48 -26.88
C LEU A 153 9.03 -31.67 -27.54
N TYR A 154 10.07 -31.04 -26.99
CA TYR A 154 11.44 -31.14 -27.50
C TYR A 154 12.05 -32.52 -27.30
N MET A 155 11.69 -33.19 -26.20
CA MET A 155 12.12 -34.54 -25.93
C MET A 155 11.38 -35.61 -26.74
N GLY A 156 10.21 -35.29 -27.29
CA GLY A 156 9.34 -36.24 -27.98
C GLY A 156 8.50 -37.13 -27.05
N ASN A 157 8.30 -36.69 -25.80
CA ASN A 157 7.49 -37.37 -24.81
C ASN A 157 6.03 -36.93 -24.93
N ARG A 158 5.22 -37.64 -25.73
CA ARG A 158 3.81 -37.28 -25.98
C ARG A 158 2.95 -37.28 -24.72
N LEU A 159 3.09 -38.28 -23.85
CA LEU A 159 2.32 -38.37 -22.62
C LEU A 159 2.64 -37.20 -21.69
N GLY A 160 3.93 -36.93 -21.48
CA GLY A 160 4.37 -35.78 -20.70
C GLY A 160 3.94 -34.45 -21.30
N TYR A 161 3.94 -34.33 -22.64
CA TYR A 161 3.48 -33.14 -23.34
C TYR A 161 2.00 -32.84 -23.05
N TRP A 162 1.10 -33.81 -23.27
CA TRP A 162 -0.32 -33.62 -23.02
C TRP A 162 -0.65 -33.42 -21.54
N LEU A 163 0.03 -34.13 -20.63
CA LEU A 163 -0.13 -33.92 -19.20
C LEU A 163 0.28 -32.50 -18.78
N SER A 164 1.47 -32.05 -19.19
CA SER A 164 1.95 -30.70 -18.88
C SER A 164 1.11 -29.62 -19.54
N LEU A 165 0.67 -29.81 -20.78
CA LEU A 165 -0.22 -28.88 -21.48
C LEU A 165 -1.56 -28.74 -20.76
N THR A 166 -2.15 -29.86 -20.34
CA THR A 166 -3.43 -29.85 -19.61
C THR A 166 -3.27 -29.17 -18.25
N LEU A 167 -2.23 -29.52 -17.49
CA LEU A 167 -1.95 -28.87 -16.20
C LEU A 167 -1.71 -27.36 -16.36
N MET A 168 -1.02 -26.94 -17.42
CA MET A 168 -0.83 -25.53 -17.74
C MET A 168 -2.17 -24.82 -17.99
N MET A 169 -3.12 -25.45 -18.70
CA MET A 169 -4.41 -24.82 -18.99
C MET A 169 -5.38 -24.83 -17.81
N THR A 170 -5.17 -25.69 -16.81
CA THR A 170 -5.97 -25.69 -15.58
C THR A 170 -5.65 -24.55 -14.62
N THR A 171 -4.62 -23.73 -14.89
CA THR A 171 -4.14 -22.72 -13.93
C THR A 171 -4.96 -21.45 -13.92
N ILE A 172 -5.26 -20.88 -15.09
CA ILE A 172 -6.00 -19.63 -15.26
C ILE A 172 -6.60 -19.54 -16.67
N GLU A 173 -7.70 -18.81 -16.83
CA GLU A 173 -8.52 -18.74 -18.05
C GLU A 173 -7.78 -18.27 -19.32
N PHE A 174 -6.63 -17.60 -19.20
CA PHE A 174 -5.83 -17.17 -20.36
C PHE A 174 -4.78 -18.18 -20.78
N ALA A 175 -4.43 -19.15 -19.93
CA ALA A 175 -3.41 -20.15 -20.23
C ALA A 175 -3.70 -20.99 -21.50
N PRO A 176 -4.97 -21.30 -21.85
CA PRO A 176 -5.29 -21.95 -23.11
C PRO A 176 -4.84 -21.18 -24.36
N LEU A 177 -4.74 -19.84 -24.30
CA LEU A 177 -4.17 -19.06 -25.41
C LEU A 177 -2.70 -19.42 -25.63
N LEU A 178 -1.93 -19.70 -24.58
CA LEU A 178 -0.56 -20.20 -24.71
C LEU A 178 -0.56 -21.56 -25.42
N GLY A 179 -1.49 -22.45 -25.07
CA GLY A 179 -1.69 -23.75 -25.73
C GLY A 179 -1.97 -23.62 -27.22
N PHE A 180 -2.85 -22.68 -27.60
CA PHE A 180 -3.14 -22.39 -29.01
C PHE A 180 -1.86 -22.00 -29.77
N PHE A 181 -1.04 -21.10 -29.22
CA PHE A 181 0.22 -20.70 -29.85
C PHE A 181 1.30 -21.79 -29.83
N ILE A 182 1.29 -22.72 -28.87
CA ILE A 182 2.10 -23.95 -28.93
C ILE A 182 1.66 -24.79 -30.15
N GLY A 183 0.36 -24.92 -30.41
CA GLY A 183 -0.16 -25.61 -31.59
C GLY A 183 0.33 -24.99 -32.91
N LEU A 184 0.27 -23.65 -33.03
CA LEU A 184 0.83 -22.93 -34.17
C LEU A 184 2.34 -23.12 -34.30
N TYR A 185 3.06 -23.06 -33.19
CA TYR A 185 4.51 -23.30 -33.14
C TYR A 185 4.86 -24.72 -33.61
N VAL A 186 4.07 -25.73 -33.22
CA VAL A 186 4.23 -27.12 -33.69
C VAL A 186 4.06 -27.21 -35.20
N LEU A 187 3.05 -26.55 -35.78
CA LEU A 187 2.83 -26.54 -37.23
C LEU A 187 3.98 -25.85 -37.99
N ALA A 188 4.48 -24.74 -37.46
CA ALA A 188 5.53 -23.93 -38.07
C ALA A 188 6.94 -24.55 -37.95
N THR A 189 7.20 -25.32 -36.90
CA THR A 189 8.55 -25.81 -36.57
C THR A 189 8.78 -27.26 -36.99
N LYS A 190 10.01 -27.61 -37.38
CA LYS A 190 10.39 -29.01 -37.65
C LYS A 190 10.99 -29.64 -36.39
N PHE A 191 10.53 -30.84 -36.04
CA PHE A 191 11.09 -31.65 -34.96
C PHE A 191 11.59 -32.98 -35.52
N ASP A 192 12.77 -33.41 -35.10
CA ASP A 192 13.42 -34.62 -35.63
C ASP A 192 12.57 -35.88 -35.45
N TRP A 193 11.73 -35.91 -34.41
CA TRP A 193 10.89 -37.05 -34.06
C TRP A 193 9.48 -36.99 -34.70
N LEU A 194 9.10 -35.86 -35.31
CA LEU A 194 7.80 -35.69 -35.98
C LEU A 194 7.96 -35.58 -37.50
N LYS A 195 7.44 -36.57 -38.22
CA LYS A 195 7.23 -36.47 -39.68
C LYS A 195 6.14 -35.43 -39.99
N VAL A 196 6.09 -34.95 -41.24
CA VAL A 196 5.14 -33.91 -41.68
C VAL A 196 3.69 -34.20 -41.28
N LYS A 197 3.18 -35.40 -41.56
CA LYS A 197 1.80 -35.80 -41.16
C LYS A 197 1.60 -35.75 -39.64
N GLY A 198 2.55 -36.30 -38.88
CA GLY A 198 2.47 -36.31 -37.41
C GLY A 198 2.54 -34.91 -36.81
N ARG A 199 3.30 -34.00 -37.41
CA ARG A 199 3.36 -32.59 -37.02
C ARG A 199 2.02 -31.87 -37.26
N ILE A 200 1.42 -32.07 -38.44
CA ILE A 200 0.11 -31.48 -38.77
C ILE A 200 -0.95 -31.97 -37.78
N VAL A 201 -1.00 -33.28 -37.54
CA VAL A 201 -1.95 -33.89 -36.60
C VAL A 201 -1.76 -33.34 -35.19
N LEU A 202 -0.55 -33.40 -34.62
CA LEU A 202 -0.30 -32.92 -33.26
C LEU A 202 -0.59 -31.41 -33.12
N GLY A 203 -0.23 -30.62 -34.13
CA GLY A 203 -0.49 -29.18 -34.14
C GLY A 203 -1.99 -28.87 -34.14
N LEU A 204 -2.76 -29.52 -35.03
CA LEU A 204 -4.22 -29.36 -35.09
C LEU A 204 -4.94 -29.88 -33.83
N GLU A 205 -4.50 -31.02 -33.29
CA GLU A 205 -5.01 -31.55 -32.02
C GLU A 205 -4.77 -30.55 -30.88
N THR A 206 -3.56 -29.98 -30.80
CA THR A 206 -3.21 -28.98 -29.77
C THR A 206 -4.08 -27.73 -29.91
N LEU A 207 -4.30 -27.25 -31.14
CA LEU A 207 -5.16 -26.09 -31.41
C LEU A 207 -6.62 -26.37 -30.99
N ALA A 208 -7.18 -27.49 -31.44
CA ALA A 208 -8.55 -27.87 -31.12
C ALA A 208 -8.76 -28.07 -29.62
N PHE A 209 -7.83 -28.75 -28.95
CA PHE A 209 -7.89 -28.97 -27.50
C PHE A 209 -7.80 -27.66 -26.72
N SER A 210 -6.89 -26.75 -27.10
CA SER A 210 -6.73 -25.46 -26.43
C SER A 210 -7.95 -24.55 -26.63
N LEU A 211 -8.54 -24.54 -27.83
CA LEU A 211 -9.78 -23.79 -28.08
C LEU A 211 -10.98 -24.36 -27.31
N ALA A 212 -11.11 -25.69 -27.27
CA ALA A 212 -12.14 -26.35 -26.49
C ALA A 212 -12.00 -26.04 -24.99
N TRP A 213 -10.76 -26.02 -24.48
CA TRP A 213 -10.48 -25.67 -23.09
C TRP A 213 -10.81 -24.21 -22.79
N LEU A 214 -10.37 -23.26 -23.63
CA LEU A 214 -10.69 -21.84 -23.50
C LEU A 214 -12.21 -21.60 -23.44
N PHE A 215 -12.96 -22.33 -24.27
CA PHE A 215 -14.41 -22.26 -24.26
C PHE A 215 -15.00 -22.87 -22.98
N GLY A 216 -14.45 -23.97 -22.48
CA GLY A 216 -14.81 -24.54 -21.19
C GLY A 216 -14.58 -23.58 -20.02
N ASP A 217 -13.43 -22.92 -19.98
CA ASP A 217 -13.09 -21.90 -18.98
C ASP A 217 -14.06 -20.71 -19.02
N PHE A 218 -14.41 -20.24 -20.23
CA PHE A 218 -15.45 -19.24 -20.43
C PHE A 218 -16.79 -19.69 -19.83
N LEU A 219 -17.27 -20.88 -20.18
CA LEU A 219 -18.54 -21.41 -19.68
C LEU A 219 -18.54 -21.58 -18.16
N LEU A 220 -17.41 -22.02 -17.59
CA LEU A 220 -17.25 -22.20 -16.14
C LEU A 220 -17.46 -20.87 -15.40
N VAL A 221 -16.68 -19.85 -15.77
CA VAL A 221 -16.75 -18.52 -15.13
C VAL A 221 -18.12 -17.90 -15.38
N TYR A 222 -18.60 -17.92 -16.62
CA TYR A 222 -19.88 -17.33 -16.98
C TYR A 222 -21.05 -17.97 -16.21
N TYR A 223 -21.01 -19.28 -15.98
CA TYR A 223 -22.00 -20.00 -15.17
C TYR A 223 -21.95 -19.58 -13.71
N PHE A 224 -20.77 -19.65 -13.06
CA PHE A 224 -20.64 -19.33 -11.65
C PHE A 224 -20.86 -17.84 -11.35
N SER A 225 -20.53 -16.96 -12.30
CA SER A 225 -20.82 -15.53 -12.22
C SER A 225 -22.26 -15.16 -12.56
N ARG A 226 -23.08 -16.11 -13.02
CA ARG A 226 -24.44 -15.85 -13.55
C ARG A 226 -24.46 -14.79 -14.66
N GLY A 227 -23.46 -14.84 -15.54
CA GLY A 227 -23.27 -13.89 -16.63
C GLY A 227 -22.73 -12.50 -16.22
N ALA A 228 -22.41 -12.28 -14.94
CA ALA A 228 -21.83 -11.01 -14.48
C ALA A 228 -20.37 -10.80 -14.95
N ILE A 229 -19.62 -11.89 -15.15
CA ILE A 229 -18.21 -11.85 -15.55
C ILE A 229 -18.01 -12.67 -16.81
N ASN A 230 -17.17 -12.12 -17.69
CA ASN A 230 -16.69 -12.78 -18.89
C ASN A 230 -15.16 -12.86 -18.82
N ILE A 231 -14.57 -14.03 -19.09
CA ILE A 231 -13.11 -14.25 -18.98
C ILE A 231 -12.27 -13.25 -19.78
N PHE A 232 -12.81 -12.69 -20.88
CA PHE A 232 -12.10 -11.70 -21.68
C PHE A 232 -12.07 -10.30 -21.03
N GLN A 233 -12.94 -10.02 -20.06
CA GLN A 233 -12.87 -8.83 -19.21
C GLN A 233 -11.61 -8.85 -18.35
N ASN A 234 -11.17 -10.05 -17.92
CA ASN A 234 -9.98 -10.19 -17.11
C ASN A 234 -8.71 -9.83 -17.89
N VAL A 235 -8.74 -9.71 -19.22
CA VAL A 235 -7.64 -9.08 -19.99
C VAL A 235 -7.81 -7.55 -19.99
N TRP A 236 -7.72 -6.95 -18.80
CA TRP A 236 -8.07 -5.55 -18.53
C TRP A 236 -7.42 -4.56 -19.51
N GLY A 237 -8.21 -3.63 -20.04
CA GLY A 237 -7.74 -2.57 -20.93
C GLY A 237 -7.24 -3.02 -22.30
N SER A 238 -7.34 -4.31 -22.66
CA SER A 238 -6.99 -4.80 -24.00
C SER A 238 -8.01 -4.36 -25.05
N ALA A 239 -7.55 -3.96 -26.23
CA ALA A 239 -8.43 -3.60 -27.34
C ALA A 239 -9.28 -4.78 -27.85
N LEU A 240 -8.87 -6.03 -27.59
CA LEU A 240 -9.63 -7.22 -27.98
C LEU A 240 -10.71 -7.64 -26.98
N SER A 241 -10.67 -7.13 -25.74
CA SER A 241 -11.63 -7.57 -24.71
C SER A 241 -13.06 -7.28 -25.15
N GLY A 242 -13.36 -6.03 -25.54
CA GLY A 242 -14.69 -5.59 -25.96
C GLY A 242 -15.32 -6.46 -27.07
N PRO A 243 -14.66 -6.62 -28.24
CA PRO A 243 -15.18 -7.48 -29.31
C PRO A 243 -15.38 -8.95 -28.87
N LEU A 244 -14.45 -9.52 -28.10
CA LEU A 244 -14.55 -10.91 -27.64
C LEU A 244 -15.69 -11.08 -26.63
N ILE A 245 -15.88 -10.13 -25.71
CA ILE A 245 -17.00 -10.11 -24.77
C ILE A 245 -18.32 -10.03 -25.56
N SER A 246 -18.44 -9.14 -26.54
CA SER A 246 -19.67 -8.99 -27.34
C SER A 246 -20.07 -10.30 -28.04
N ILE A 247 -19.11 -11.03 -28.60
CA ILE A 247 -19.37 -12.32 -29.25
C ILE A 247 -19.75 -13.39 -28.20
N THR A 248 -18.99 -13.47 -27.11
CA THR A 248 -19.14 -14.56 -26.14
C THR A 248 -20.31 -14.38 -25.20
N ASP A 249 -20.71 -13.16 -24.86
CA ASP A 249 -21.93 -12.89 -24.08
C ASP A 249 -23.19 -13.35 -24.83
N SER A 250 -23.23 -13.20 -26.16
CA SER A 250 -24.32 -13.73 -26.98
C SER A 250 -24.44 -15.26 -26.84
N ILE A 251 -23.30 -15.95 -26.87
CA ILE A 251 -23.23 -17.41 -26.70
C ILE A 251 -23.63 -17.82 -25.28
N GLY A 252 -23.07 -17.16 -24.26
CA GLY A 252 -23.34 -17.46 -22.85
C GLY A 252 -24.81 -17.25 -22.49
N ASN A 253 -25.41 -16.13 -22.90
CA ASN A 253 -26.82 -15.85 -22.67
C ASN A 253 -27.74 -16.85 -23.40
N ALA A 254 -27.38 -17.29 -24.61
CA ALA A 254 -28.14 -18.28 -25.35
C ALA A 254 -28.13 -19.67 -24.68
N ILE A 255 -27.03 -20.04 -24.01
CA ILE A 255 -26.88 -21.34 -23.33
C ILE A 255 -27.55 -21.34 -21.95
N PHE A 256 -27.33 -20.31 -21.15
CA PHE A 256 -27.72 -20.32 -19.73
C PHE A 256 -29.01 -19.54 -19.42
N HIS A 257 -29.56 -18.80 -20.39
CA HIS A 257 -30.79 -18.02 -20.23
C HIS A 257 -30.79 -17.06 -19.02
N PHE A 258 -29.64 -16.50 -18.66
CA PHE A 258 -29.58 -15.51 -17.59
C PHE A 258 -30.26 -14.20 -18.01
N THR A 259 -31.23 -13.74 -17.22
CA THR A 259 -31.81 -12.40 -17.35
C THR A 259 -30.83 -11.41 -16.73
N THR A 260 -30.15 -10.60 -17.55
CA THR A 260 -29.19 -9.60 -17.08
C THR A 260 -29.90 -8.55 -16.21
N HIS A 261 -29.83 -8.69 -14.89
CA HIS A 261 -29.97 -7.55 -14.00
C HIS A 261 -28.71 -6.71 -14.16
N VAL A 262 -28.74 -5.75 -15.09
CA VAL A 262 -27.74 -4.70 -15.23
C VAL A 262 -27.73 -3.89 -13.93
N GLY A 263 -26.87 -4.29 -13.00
CA GLY A 263 -26.52 -3.48 -11.84
C GLY A 263 -25.83 -2.22 -12.31
N SER A 264 -26.34 -1.07 -11.89
CA SER A 264 -25.88 0.26 -12.29
C SER A 264 -24.46 0.57 -11.79
N GLY A 265 -23.45 0.40 -12.66
CA GLY A 265 -22.29 1.30 -12.82
C GLY A 265 -20.90 0.63 -12.96
N PRO A 266 -19.93 1.19 -13.75
CA PRO A 266 -20.02 2.21 -14.79
C PRO A 266 -19.75 1.68 -16.22
N SER A 267 -20.25 2.45 -17.20
CA SER A 267 -20.01 2.39 -18.65
C SER A 267 -20.80 1.37 -19.48
N SER A 268 -22.05 1.78 -19.73
CA SER A 268 -22.83 1.50 -20.92
C SER A 268 -22.17 2.05 -22.21
N SER A 269 -20.98 1.58 -22.58
CA SER A 269 -20.32 1.95 -23.84
C SER A 269 -19.92 0.75 -24.73
N HIS A 270 -20.18 -0.49 -24.29
CA HIS A 270 -19.76 -1.68 -25.05
C HIS A 270 -20.72 -2.16 -26.15
N ASN A 271 -21.85 -1.45 -26.37
CA ASN A 271 -22.88 -1.87 -27.34
C ASN A 271 -22.85 -1.11 -28.68
N VAL A 272 -21.83 -0.29 -28.94
CA VAL A 272 -21.62 0.31 -30.27
C VAL A 272 -20.44 -0.41 -30.91
N MET A 273 -20.66 -1.05 -32.06
CA MET A 273 -19.57 -1.56 -32.89
C MET A 273 -18.63 -0.39 -33.19
N PRO A 274 -17.41 -0.37 -32.64
CA PRO A 274 -16.55 0.79 -32.77
C PRO A 274 -16.20 0.99 -34.24
N SER A 275 -16.23 2.22 -34.74
CA SER A 275 -15.74 2.51 -36.09
C SER A 275 -14.28 2.03 -36.21
N LEU A 276 -13.85 1.61 -37.39
CA LEU A 276 -12.46 1.18 -37.60
C LEU A 276 -11.44 2.22 -37.11
N SER A 277 -11.76 3.51 -37.25
CA SER A 277 -10.95 4.62 -36.73
C SER A 277 -10.84 4.60 -35.20
N SER A 278 -11.93 4.35 -34.46
CA SER A 278 -11.91 4.27 -33.00
C SER A 278 -11.17 3.03 -32.48
N VAL A 279 -11.23 1.91 -33.20
CA VAL A 279 -10.43 0.71 -32.86
C VAL A 279 -8.95 0.98 -33.07
N LEU A 280 -8.57 1.60 -34.20
CA LEU A 280 -7.19 1.96 -34.51
C LEU A 280 -6.63 2.98 -33.50
N GLU A 281 -7.42 3.97 -33.14
CA GLU A 281 -7.05 4.98 -32.14
C GLU A 281 -6.89 4.36 -30.74
N SER A 282 -7.80 3.47 -30.34
CA SER A 282 -7.69 2.71 -29.09
C SER A 282 -6.43 1.82 -29.07
N LEU A 283 -6.15 1.11 -30.16
CA LEU A 283 -4.95 0.28 -30.31
C LEU A 283 -3.67 1.13 -30.15
N ALA A 284 -3.64 2.30 -30.78
CA ALA A 284 -2.51 3.24 -30.69
C ALA A 284 -2.37 3.80 -29.26
N ASN A 285 -3.45 4.28 -28.66
CA ASN A 285 -3.45 4.84 -27.31
C ASN A 285 -3.03 3.80 -26.26
N ASN A 286 -3.50 2.57 -26.38
CA ASN A 286 -3.11 1.47 -25.50
C ASN A 286 -1.62 1.18 -25.56
N VAL A 287 -1.03 1.14 -26.76
CA VAL A 287 0.43 0.96 -26.93
C VAL A 287 1.22 2.12 -26.32
N MET A 288 0.73 3.35 -26.48
CA MET A 288 1.38 4.54 -25.95
C MET A 288 1.31 4.63 -24.41
N ALA A 289 0.24 4.11 -23.81
CA ALA A 289 0.10 4.04 -22.36
C ALA A 289 1.19 3.18 -21.72
N GLY A 290 2.04 3.80 -20.89
CA GLY A 290 3.15 3.11 -20.24
C GLY A 290 4.26 2.63 -21.19
N LEU A 291 4.38 3.23 -22.38
CA LEU A 291 5.30 2.81 -23.46
C LEU A 291 6.72 2.51 -22.97
N HIS A 292 7.29 3.41 -22.16
CA HIS A 292 8.64 3.24 -21.62
C HIS A 292 8.77 1.95 -20.79
N THR A 293 7.80 1.65 -19.93
CA THR A 293 7.79 0.43 -19.11
C THR A 293 7.59 -0.81 -19.97
N LYS A 294 6.72 -0.77 -20.98
CA LYS A 294 6.48 -1.88 -21.92
C LYS A 294 7.73 -2.24 -22.73
N ILE A 295 8.43 -1.24 -23.25
CA ILE A 295 9.72 -1.41 -23.95
C ILE A 295 10.73 -2.02 -23.00
N ARG A 296 10.91 -1.42 -21.80
CA ARG A 296 11.87 -1.88 -20.80
C ARG A 296 11.61 -3.34 -20.41
N SER A 297 10.37 -3.70 -20.10
CA SER A 297 9.99 -5.07 -19.74
C SER A 297 10.21 -6.06 -20.87
N THR A 298 9.88 -5.69 -22.11
CA THR A 298 10.11 -6.56 -23.28
C THR A 298 11.61 -6.84 -23.46
N VAL A 299 12.45 -5.80 -23.36
CA VAL A 299 13.91 -5.93 -23.46
C VAL A 299 14.45 -6.76 -22.29
N PHE A 300 14.06 -6.45 -21.06
CA PHE A 300 14.53 -7.14 -19.86
C PHE A 300 14.16 -8.61 -19.86
N LEU A 301 12.99 -8.96 -20.39
CA LEU A 301 12.55 -10.34 -20.50
C LEU A 301 13.51 -11.19 -21.35
N MET A 302 14.03 -10.64 -22.45
CA MET A 302 14.80 -11.39 -23.45
C MET A 302 16.32 -11.20 -23.35
N MET A 303 16.78 -10.05 -22.83
CA MET A 303 18.18 -9.67 -22.69
C MET A 303 19.04 -10.75 -22.00
N PRO A 304 18.62 -11.40 -20.88
CA PRO A 304 19.45 -12.39 -20.21
C PRO A 304 19.75 -13.61 -21.11
N THR A 305 18.83 -13.94 -22.02
CA THR A 305 19.03 -15.02 -23.00
C THR A 305 19.76 -14.58 -24.26
N LEU A 306 20.26 -13.33 -24.31
CA LEU A 306 20.89 -12.73 -25.48
C LEU A 306 20.00 -12.80 -26.72
N PHE A 307 18.69 -12.71 -26.54
CA PHE A 307 17.68 -12.80 -27.60
C PHE A 307 17.74 -14.11 -28.41
N LEU A 308 18.36 -15.18 -27.90
CA LEU A 308 18.47 -16.47 -28.60
C LEU A 308 17.11 -17.12 -28.88
N ASN A 309 16.08 -16.78 -28.10
CA ASN A 309 14.71 -17.21 -28.35
C ASN A 309 14.12 -16.68 -29.67
N LEU A 310 14.78 -15.71 -30.34
CA LEU A 310 14.40 -15.21 -31.66
C LEU A 310 15.03 -16.00 -32.83
N ALA A 311 15.91 -16.98 -32.57
CA ALA A 311 16.65 -17.69 -33.62
C ALA A 311 15.79 -18.69 -34.46
N GLU A 312 14.52 -18.83 -34.10
CA GLU A 312 13.53 -19.76 -34.65
C GLU A 312 12.14 -19.08 -34.61
N PRO A 313 11.09 -19.64 -35.24
CA PRO A 313 9.70 -19.20 -35.03
C PRO A 313 9.18 -19.44 -33.59
N GLN A 314 10.08 -19.54 -32.61
CA GLN A 314 9.82 -19.61 -31.17
C GLN A 314 9.21 -18.30 -30.64
N ASN A 315 9.34 -17.19 -31.37
CA ASN A 315 8.62 -15.96 -31.08
C ASN A 315 7.09 -16.15 -31.04
N LEU A 316 6.55 -17.13 -31.79
CA LEU A 316 5.14 -17.52 -31.68
C LEU A 316 4.73 -17.89 -30.25
N LEU A 317 5.64 -18.50 -29.47
CA LEU A 317 5.38 -18.88 -28.08
C LEU A 317 5.30 -17.66 -27.15
N LEU A 318 5.99 -16.57 -27.50
CA LEU A 318 6.01 -15.33 -26.72
C LEU A 318 4.88 -14.37 -27.12
N MET A 319 4.45 -14.41 -28.39
CA MET A 319 3.41 -13.54 -28.94
C MET A 319 2.13 -13.42 -28.12
N PRO A 320 1.50 -14.48 -27.57
CA PRO A 320 0.22 -14.34 -26.89
C PRO A 320 0.30 -13.37 -25.70
N TRP A 321 1.28 -13.56 -24.80
CA TRP A 321 1.42 -12.66 -23.65
C TRP A 321 2.06 -11.32 -24.03
N LEU A 322 3.00 -11.32 -24.99
CA LEU A 322 3.58 -10.06 -25.46
C LEU A 322 2.50 -9.15 -26.06
N TYR A 323 1.54 -9.70 -26.81
CA TYR A 323 0.40 -8.92 -27.31
C TYR A 323 -0.38 -8.29 -26.16
N VAL A 324 -0.72 -9.08 -25.13
CA VAL A 324 -1.44 -8.59 -23.94
C VAL A 324 -0.65 -7.47 -23.25
N MET A 325 0.65 -7.67 -22.99
CA MET A 325 1.53 -6.67 -22.38
C MET A 325 1.52 -5.35 -23.13
N TRP A 326 1.52 -5.40 -24.47
CA TRP A 326 1.54 -4.19 -25.30
C TRP A 326 0.17 -3.52 -25.44
N GLN A 327 -0.91 -4.29 -25.34
CA GLN A 327 -2.28 -3.80 -25.55
C GLN A 327 -3.05 -3.44 -24.29
N THR A 328 -2.63 -3.90 -23.12
CA THR A 328 -3.27 -3.54 -21.85
C THR A 328 -2.83 -2.16 -21.36
N THR A 329 -3.75 -1.42 -20.74
CA THR A 329 -3.45 -0.22 -19.98
C THR A 329 -3.15 -0.52 -18.50
N PHE A 330 -3.37 -1.76 -18.06
CA PHE A 330 -3.20 -2.19 -16.67
C PHE A 330 -1.73 -2.49 -16.36
N PRO A 331 -1.05 -1.67 -15.52
CA PRO A 331 0.39 -1.80 -15.29
C PRO A 331 0.89 -3.17 -14.83
N PRO A 332 0.20 -3.89 -13.93
CA PRO A 332 0.66 -5.19 -13.46
C PRO A 332 0.92 -6.23 -14.55
N TYR A 333 0.29 -6.12 -15.71
CA TYR A 333 0.44 -7.10 -16.80
C TYR A 333 1.74 -6.93 -17.59
N TYR A 334 2.32 -5.73 -17.59
CA TYR A 334 3.55 -5.43 -18.32
C TYR A 334 4.73 -5.00 -17.42
N ILE A 335 4.58 -5.00 -16.10
CA ILE A 335 5.72 -4.83 -15.17
C ILE A 335 6.37 -6.19 -14.94
N ILE A 336 7.64 -6.32 -15.31
CA ILE A 336 8.36 -7.62 -15.32
C ILE A 336 8.65 -8.21 -13.92
N TRP A 337 8.53 -7.42 -12.85
CA TRP A 337 8.70 -7.89 -11.48
C TRP A 337 7.41 -8.46 -10.86
N ILE A 338 6.29 -8.39 -11.58
CA ILE A 338 5.01 -8.92 -11.12
C ILE A 338 4.80 -10.34 -11.71
N TYR A 339 4.04 -11.15 -10.97
CA TYR A 339 3.82 -12.58 -11.23
C TYR A 339 3.25 -12.93 -12.61
N TYR A 340 2.62 -12.00 -13.32
CA TYR A 340 2.19 -12.20 -14.72
C TYR A 340 3.33 -12.52 -15.68
N THR A 341 4.58 -12.21 -15.30
CA THR A 341 5.77 -12.62 -16.03
C THR A 341 5.90 -14.15 -16.14
N ALA A 342 5.27 -14.91 -15.25
CA ALA A 342 5.15 -16.37 -15.31
C ALA A 342 4.57 -16.88 -16.65
N LEU A 343 3.70 -16.09 -17.29
CA LEU A 343 3.06 -16.43 -18.56
C LEU A 343 4.01 -16.30 -19.77
N ALA A 344 5.14 -15.59 -19.62
CA ALA A 344 6.07 -15.31 -20.71
C ALA A 344 7.48 -15.89 -20.49
N ALA A 345 7.95 -15.97 -19.24
CA ALA A 345 9.32 -16.39 -18.93
C ALA A 345 9.70 -17.78 -19.52
N PRO A 346 8.85 -18.83 -19.44
CA PRO A 346 9.15 -20.13 -20.04
C PRO A 346 9.30 -20.09 -21.56
N ALA A 347 8.51 -19.24 -22.24
CA ALA A 347 8.57 -19.03 -23.69
C ALA A 347 9.87 -18.35 -24.16
N VAL A 348 10.69 -17.87 -23.22
CA VAL A 348 11.98 -17.24 -23.52
C VAL A 348 13.11 -18.19 -23.18
N ILE A 349 13.18 -18.67 -21.94
CA ILE A 349 14.34 -19.45 -21.47
C ILE A 349 14.42 -20.85 -22.08
N VAL A 350 13.30 -21.59 -22.16
CA VAL A 350 13.30 -22.97 -22.65
C VAL A 350 13.56 -23.01 -24.17
N PRO A 351 12.93 -22.14 -24.99
CA PRO A 351 13.24 -22.03 -26.41
C PRO A 351 14.67 -21.53 -26.69
N ALA A 352 15.22 -20.60 -25.91
CA ALA A 352 16.61 -20.16 -26.03
C ALA A 352 17.60 -21.31 -25.83
N ILE A 353 17.39 -22.16 -24.81
CA ILE A 353 18.19 -23.39 -24.60
C ILE A 353 18.05 -24.34 -25.80
N TRP A 354 16.83 -24.51 -26.30
CA TRP A 354 16.57 -25.39 -27.45
C TRP A 354 17.21 -24.89 -28.75
N ALA A 355 17.28 -23.57 -28.96
CA ALA A 355 17.90 -22.95 -30.13
C ALA A 355 19.40 -23.29 -30.25
N LEU A 356 20.08 -23.56 -29.12
CA LEU A 356 21.49 -23.94 -29.09
C LEU A 356 21.80 -25.17 -29.97
N ARG A 357 20.82 -26.05 -30.21
CA ARG A 357 21.00 -27.24 -31.07
C ARG A 357 21.41 -26.90 -32.51
N LYS A 358 21.13 -25.68 -33.00
CA LYS A 358 21.48 -25.23 -34.36
C LYS A 358 22.97 -24.96 -34.53
N PHE A 359 23.69 -24.72 -33.44
CA PHE A 359 25.10 -24.35 -33.48
C PHE A 359 26.01 -25.59 -33.43
N ARG A 360 27.20 -25.48 -34.03
CA ARG A 360 28.26 -26.50 -33.97
C ARG A 360 28.66 -26.76 -32.51
N PRO A 361 29.12 -27.99 -32.15
CA PRO A 361 29.36 -28.36 -30.74
C PRO A 361 30.25 -27.40 -29.93
N ARG A 362 31.33 -26.87 -30.53
CA ARG A 362 32.22 -25.90 -29.86
C ARG A 362 31.49 -24.58 -29.58
N VAL A 363 30.83 -24.01 -30.59
CA VAL A 363 30.08 -22.75 -30.48
C VAL A 363 28.90 -22.90 -29.52
N ARG A 364 28.19 -24.03 -29.59
CA ARG A 364 27.08 -24.37 -28.70
C ARG A 364 27.47 -24.32 -27.22
N ARG A 365 28.61 -24.92 -26.87
CA ARG A 365 29.15 -24.93 -25.50
C ARG A 365 29.54 -23.52 -25.04
N ALA A 366 30.23 -22.76 -25.90
CA ALA A 366 30.60 -21.39 -25.61
C ALA A 366 29.36 -20.51 -25.39
N LEU A 367 28.35 -20.59 -26.27
CA LEU A 367 27.10 -19.86 -26.15
C LEU A 367 26.35 -20.20 -24.85
N LEU A 368 26.29 -21.47 -24.45
CA LEU A 368 25.66 -21.84 -23.17
C LEU A 368 26.37 -21.16 -21.98
N ILE A 369 27.71 -21.13 -21.99
CA ILE A 369 28.48 -20.45 -20.95
C ILE A 369 28.21 -18.96 -20.97
N THR A 370 28.20 -18.32 -22.15
CA THR A 370 27.92 -16.88 -22.27
C THR A 370 26.50 -16.54 -21.79
N VAL A 371 25.50 -17.34 -22.17
CA VAL A 371 24.11 -17.19 -21.71
C VAL A 371 24.01 -17.39 -20.20
N PHE A 372 24.69 -18.39 -19.65
CA PHE A 372 24.73 -18.60 -18.21
C PHE A 372 25.36 -17.41 -17.47
N ILE A 373 26.45 -16.84 -17.98
CA ILE A 373 27.09 -15.63 -17.42
C ILE A 373 26.12 -14.45 -17.50
N ALA A 374 25.51 -14.22 -18.66
CA ALA A 374 24.54 -13.13 -18.85
C ALA A 374 23.37 -13.25 -17.88
N ILE A 375 22.79 -14.45 -17.73
CA ILE A 375 21.73 -14.74 -16.76
C ILE A 375 22.20 -14.51 -15.34
N THR A 376 23.39 -15.00 -14.97
CA THR A 376 23.92 -14.84 -13.62
C THR A 376 24.09 -13.35 -13.28
N VAL A 377 24.67 -12.57 -14.20
CA VAL A 377 24.81 -11.11 -14.03
C VAL A 377 23.44 -10.44 -13.94
N SER A 378 22.51 -10.75 -14.86
CA SER A 378 21.15 -10.21 -14.81
C SER A 378 20.45 -10.54 -13.48
N THR A 379 20.61 -11.75 -12.95
CA THR A 379 20.02 -12.15 -11.68
C THR A 379 20.64 -11.43 -10.51
N LEU A 380 21.96 -11.22 -10.51
CA LEU A 380 22.62 -10.44 -9.46
C LEU A 380 22.07 -9.00 -9.39
N PHE A 381 21.77 -8.37 -10.53
CA PHE A 381 21.34 -6.97 -10.57
C PHE A 381 19.82 -6.75 -10.61
N LEU A 382 19.03 -7.70 -11.14
CA LEU A 382 17.60 -7.49 -11.44
C LEU A 382 16.66 -8.36 -10.60
N ASN A 383 17.17 -9.42 -9.96
CA ASN A 383 16.34 -10.34 -9.17
C ASN A 383 16.22 -9.88 -7.72
N VAL A 384 15.01 -9.84 -7.19
CA VAL A 384 14.70 -9.37 -5.83
C VAL A 384 15.36 -10.23 -4.74
N LEU A 385 15.69 -11.50 -5.04
CA LEU A 385 16.41 -12.38 -4.13
C LEU A 385 17.90 -12.06 -3.99
N SER A 386 18.45 -11.22 -4.90
CA SER A 386 19.84 -10.81 -4.87
C SER A 386 19.99 -9.50 -4.10
N PRO A 387 20.80 -9.42 -3.02
CA PRO A 387 21.06 -8.16 -2.34
C PRO A 387 21.61 -7.06 -3.25
N LEU A 388 22.37 -7.45 -4.29
CA LEU A 388 22.91 -6.52 -5.28
C LEU A 388 21.85 -5.85 -6.16
N SER A 389 20.60 -6.33 -6.16
CA SER A 389 19.51 -5.66 -6.87
C SER A 389 19.18 -4.29 -6.27
N ALA A 390 19.46 -4.08 -4.98
CA ALA A 390 19.25 -2.78 -4.33
C ALA A 390 20.05 -1.65 -5.02
N LEU A 391 21.21 -1.97 -5.61
CA LEU A 391 22.00 -1.02 -6.40
C LEU A 391 21.24 -0.53 -7.65
N TYR A 392 20.44 -1.40 -8.26
CA TYR A 392 19.61 -1.06 -9.42
C TYR A 392 18.38 -0.24 -9.00
N PHE A 393 17.74 -0.60 -7.88
CA PHE A 393 16.56 0.11 -7.36
C PHE A 393 16.90 1.40 -6.61
N HIS A 394 18.18 1.74 -6.44
CA HIS A 394 18.65 2.83 -5.60
C HIS A 394 18.18 2.73 -4.14
N GLU A 395 18.06 1.50 -3.66
CA GLU A 395 17.67 1.18 -2.28
C GLU A 395 18.91 0.86 -1.43
N PRO A 396 18.83 1.03 -0.10
CA PRO A 396 19.88 0.56 0.80
C PRO A 396 20.10 -0.95 0.63
N LEU A 397 21.36 -1.39 0.58
CA LEU A 397 21.66 -2.83 0.57
C LEU A 397 21.02 -3.49 1.80
N PRO A 398 20.19 -4.54 1.63
CA PRO A 398 19.53 -5.18 2.74
C PRO A 398 20.56 -5.75 3.70
N ASN A 399 20.41 -5.47 5.00
CA ASN A 399 21.27 -6.01 6.04
C ASN A 399 20.69 -7.36 6.51
N PRO A 400 21.31 -8.51 6.17
CA PRO A 400 20.80 -9.83 6.53
C PRO A 400 20.87 -10.11 8.05
N LEU A 401 21.54 -9.25 8.83
CA LEU A 401 21.67 -9.35 10.29
C LEU A 401 20.69 -8.45 11.04
N GLN A 402 19.95 -7.57 10.36
CA GLN A 402 18.88 -6.81 11.00
C GLN A 402 17.56 -7.60 10.87
N PRO A 403 16.80 -7.76 11.97
CA PRO A 403 15.45 -8.30 11.87
C PRO A 403 14.63 -7.37 10.98
N THR A 404 14.18 -7.90 9.85
CA THR A 404 13.34 -7.17 8.91
C THR A 404 11.91 -7.01 9.42
N THR A 405 11.52 -7.85 10.38
CA THR A 405 10.27 -7.75 11.15
C THR A 405 10.44 -6.80 12.32
N THR A 406 9.57 -5.81 12.42
CA THR A 406 9.54 -4.91 13.58
C THR A 406 8.96 -5.63 14.81
N PRO A 407 9.25 -5.17 16.04
CA PRO A 407 8.57 -5.68 17.23
C PRO A 407 7.04 -5.61 17.11
N TYR A 408 6.52 -4.57 16.44
CA TYR A 408 5.11 -4.40 16.12
C TYR A 408 4.57 -5.54 15.25
N ASP A 409 5.27 -5.93 14.18
CA ASP A 409 4.79 -6.99 13.27
C ASP A 409 4.73 -8.33 14.00
N LEU A 410 5.75 -8.64 14.80
CA LEU A 410 5.80 -9.85 15.62
C LEU A 410 4.73 -9.86 16.70
N ALA A 411 4.49 -8.72 17.36
CA ALA A 411 3.42 -8.60 18.34
C ALA A 411 2.07 -8.83 17.67
N LEU A 412 1.80 -8.19 16.52
CA LEU A 412 0.54 -8.39 15.81
C LEU A 412 0.33 -9.85 15.41
N ILE A 413 1.35 -10.56 14.94
CA ILE A 413 1.24 -11.99 14.60
C ILE A 413 0.99 -12.85 15.84
N GLN A 414 1.71 -12.59 16.94
CA GLN A 414 1.54 -13.32 18.20
C GLN A 414 0.16 -13.12 18.82
N LEU A 415 -0.51 -12.00 18.54
CA LEU A 415 -1.87 -11.77 19.05
C LEU A 415 -2.87 -12.80 18.54
N ASN A 416 -2.65 -13.38 17.37
CA ASN A 416 -3.50 -14.45 16.85
C ASN A 416 -3.58 -15.65 17.80
N ASP A 417 -2.51 -15.96 18.55
CA ASP A 417 -2.49 -17.09 19.50
C ASP A 417 -3.39 -16.85 20.72
N TYR A 418 -3.79 -15.60 20.97
CA TYR A 418 -4.64 -15.20 22.09
C TYR A 418 -6.08 -14.89 21.67
N VAL A 419 -6.38 -14.87 20.36
CA VAL A 419 -7.73 -14.69 19.85
C VAL A 419 -8.50 -16.01 19.98
N PRO A 420 -9.66 -16.03 20.67
CA PRO A 420 -10.48 -17.24 20.73
C PRO A 420 -10.92 -17.69 19.33
N PRO A 421 -11.01 -19.01 19.07
CA PRO A 421 -11.51 -19.51 17.79
C PRO A 421 -12.91 -18.96 17.47
N ASN A 422 -13.12 -18.51 16.22
CA ASN A 422 -14.37 -17.91 15.69
C ASN A 422 -14.76 -16.53 16.26
N GLU A 423 -13.93 -15.92 17.10
CA GLU A 423 -14.18 -14.56 17.59
C GLU A 423 -14.09 -13.53 16.47
N SER A 424 -14.70 -12.35 16.60
CA SER A 424 -14.62 -11.27 15.59
C SER A 424 -13.50 -10.24 15.82
N VAL A 425 -12.49 -10.18 14.94
CA VAL A 425 -11.27 -9.33 15.09
C VAL A 425 -10.97 -8.40 13.88
N SER A 426 -11.00 -7.07 14.03
CA SER A 426 -10.48 -6.22 12.95
C SER A 426 -8.96 -6.13 12.98
N VAL A 427 -8.33 -6.36 11.82
CA VAL A 427 -6.89 -6.30 11.59
C VAL A 427 -6.60 -5.61 10.25
N PRO A 428 -5.37 -5.08 10.03
CA PRO A 428 -4.97 -4.59 8.72
C PRO A 428 -4.97 -5.67 7.66
N ALA A 429 -5.22 -5.24 6.41
CA ALA A 429 -5.20 -6.08 5.22
C ALA A 429 -3.92 -6.94 5.13
N SER A 430 -2.80 -6.36 5.57
CA SER A 430 -1.51 -7.04 5.66
C SER A 430 -1.45 -8.21 6.65
N ALA A 431 -2.28 -8.18 7.70
CA ALA A 431 -2.33 -9.20 8.74
C ALA A 431 -3.43 -10.25 8.51
N VAL A 432 -4.31 -10.07 7.52
CA VAL A 432 -5.43 -10.98 7.22
C VAL A 432 -5.00 -12.46 7.11
N PRO A 433 -3.88 -12.82 6.44
CA PRO A 433 -3.43 -14.21 6.36
C PRO A 433 -3.17 -14.89 7.73
N TRP A 434 -2.87 -14.11 8.76
CA TRP A 434 -2.56 -14.61 10.10
C TRP A 434 -3.81 -14.79 10.96
N PHE A 435 -4.85 -13.98 10.73
CA PHE A 435 -6.04 -13.91 11.60
C PHE A 435 -7.30 -14.53 10.99
N SER A 436 -7.37 -14.69 9.67
CA SER A 436 -8.61 -15.09 9.01
C SER A 436 -8.41 -16.15 7.95
N SER A 437 -8.72 -17.40 8.31
CA SER A 437 -8.88 -18.52 7.37
C SER A 437 -10.30 -18.65 6.82
N THR A 438 -11.28 -17.82 7.23
CA THR A 438 -12.71 -18.02 6.90
C THR A 438 -13.35 -16.77 6.24
N ARG A 439 -14.39 -16.99 5.43
CA ARG A 439 -15.10 -15.98 4.62
C ARG A 439 -16.08 -15.12 5.45
N TYR A 440 -16.24 -13.84 5.09
CA TYR A 440 -17.23 -12.91 5.66
C TYR A 440 -18.32 -12.46 4.69
N GLY A 441 -19.47 -12.07 5.26
CA GLY A 441 -20.65 -11.50 4.59
C GLY A 441 -21.11 -10.20 5.25
N TRP A 442 -21.76 -9.36 4.45
CA TRP A 442 -22.06 -7.94 4.68
C TRP A 442 -22.82 -7.56 5.98
N GLY A 443 -22.37 -6.44 6.58
CA GLY A 443 -23.09 -5.60 7.54
C GLY A 443 -22.23 -4.43 8.06
N GLU A 444 -22.49 -3.23 7.53
CA GLU A 444 -22.02 -1.87 7.87
C GLU A 444 -20.54 -1.69 8.28
N HIS A 445 -19.73 -1.17 7.34
CA HIS A 445 -18.37 -0.58 7.44
C HIS A 445 -17.16 -1.45 7.06
N GLY A 446 -17.11 -1.80 5.77
CA GLY A 446 -15.91 -2.23 5.06
C GLY A 446 -16.08 -2.00 3.54
N VAL A 447 -14.99 -1.64 2.86
CA VAL A 447 -14.84 -1.27 1.43
C VAL A 447 -15.70 -2.18 0.50
N PRO A 448 -16.33 -1.66 -0.59
CA PRO A 448 -17.35 -2.41 -1.33
C PRO A 448 -16.75 -3.54 -2.18
N PHE A 449 -17.18 -4.77 -1.93
CA PHE A 449 -17.05 -5.90 -2.87
C PHE A 449 -18.34 -6.74 -2.85
N PHE A 450 -18.72 -7.28 -4.02
CA PHE A 450 -20.06 -7.77 -4.35
C PHE A 450 -20.31 -9.26 -3.96
N GLY A 451 -21.41 -9.55 -3.24
CA GLY A 451 -22.02 -10.91 -3.15
C GLY A 451 -22.44 -11.38 -1.73
N PRO A 452 -23.42 -12.30 -1.54
CA PRO A 452 -24.40 -12.15 -0.45
C PRO A 452 -24.32 -13.15 0.77
N ILE A 453 -24.73 -12.63 1.95
CA ILE A 453 -25.36 -13.23 3.18
C ILE A 453 -24.53 -13.76 4.40
N LYS A 454 -24.48 -12.93 5.47
CA LYS A 454 -24.99 -12.99 6.90
C LYS A 454 -24.58 -14.01 8.01
N TYR A 455 -23.35 -14.50 8.19
CA TYR A 455 -23.06 -15.26 9.43
C TYR A 455 -21.81 -14.93 10.28
N THR A 456 -21.00 -13.94 9.92
CA THR A 456 -19.95 -13.45 10.84
C THR A 456 -19.49 -12.05 10.39
N LYS A 457 -19.34 -11.13 11.35
CA LYS A 457 -19.03 -9.71 11.11
C LYS A 457 -17.55 -9.48 11.35
N TYR A 458 -16.82 -8.97 10.37
CA TYR A 458 -15.42 -8.55 10.48
C TYR A 458 -15.20 -7.34 9.57
N GLU A 459 -14.49 -6.34 10.06
CA GLU A 459 -14.05 -5.16 9.32
C GLU A 459 -12.53 -5.27 9.08
N VAL A 460 -12.01 -4.87 7.92
CA VAL A 460 -10.57 -4.85 7.62
C VAL A 460 -10.13 -3.39 7.57
N TYR A 461 -9.14 -3.00 8.38
CA TYR A 461 -8.63 -1.62 8.42
C TYR A 461 -7.10 -1.57 8.29
N SER A 462 -6.57 -0.96 7.23
CA SER A 462 -5.18 -0.49 7.20
C SER A 462 -5.11 0.94 7.74
N PRO A 463 -4.47 1.21 8.89
CA PRO A 463 -4.34 2.59 9.38
C PRO A 463 -3.17 3.37 8.73
N PHE A 464 -2.30 2.73 7.93
CA PHE A 464 -0.98 3.30 7.60
C PHE A 464 -0.50 3.18 6.14
N VAL A 465 -1.34 2.81 5.18
CA VAL A 465 -0.98 2.97 3.75
C VAL A 465 -1.98 3.93 3.10
N PRO A 466 -1.55 5.08 2.54
CA PRO A 466 -2.43 5.95 1.77
C PRO A 466 -2.79 5.23 0.46
N THR A 467 -3.88 4.48 0.48
CA THR A 467 -4.43 3.78 -0.70
C THR A 467 -5.24 4.72 -1.61
N GLY A 468 -5.27 6.03 -1.33
CA GLY A 468 -5.92 7.01 -2.20
C GLY A 468 -7.45 7.02 -2.17
N TYR A 469 -8.10 6.23 -1.31
CA TYR A 469 -9.56 6.22 -1.15
C TYR A 469 -9.98 6.57 0.30
N PRO A 470 -10.76 7.65 0.51
CA PRO A 470 -11.22 8.04 1.85
C PRO A 470 -12.43 7.18 2.27
N TYR A 471 -12.41 6.58 3.46
CA TYR A 471 -13.59 5.92 4.05
C TYR A 471 -13.72 6.16 5.56
N SER A 472 -14.96 6.22 6.04
CA SER A 472 -15.36 6.48 7.42
C SER A 472 -15.62 5.18 8.21
N LEU A 473 -14.97 5.05 9.37
CA LEU A 473 -15.13 3.97 10.35
C LEU A 473 -16.50 4.02 11.05
N ASN A 474 -17.06 2.87 11.42
CA ASN A 474 -18.15 2.77 12.41
C ASN A 474 -17.69 1.92 13.59
N LEU A 475 -17.03 2.59 14.53
CA LEU A 475 -16.44 2.06 15.75
C LEU A 475 -17.47 1.49 16.75
N ASN A 476 -18.73 1.28 16.35
CA ASN A 476 -19.83 0.94 17.27
C ASN A 476 -19.82 -0.52 17.75
N ASN A 477 -19.09 -1.44 17.10
CA ASN A 477 -19.17 -2.89 17.37
C ASN A 477 -17.88 -3.56 17.85
N TYR A 478 -16.75 -2.82 17.99
CA TYR A 478 -15.47 -3.41 18.35
C TYR A 478 -14.67 -2.54 19.36
N LEU A 479 -14.00 -3.15 20.33
CA LEU A 479 -13.06 -2.47 21.25
C LEU A 479 -11.61 -2.59 20.75
N PRO A 480 -10.84 -1.48 20.68
CA PRO A 480 -9.42 -1.54 20.35
C PRO A 480 -8.61 -2.04 21.55
N TYR A 481 -7.97 -3.19 21.39
CA TYR A 481 -6.87 -3.67 22.20
C TYR A 481 -5.59 -3.02 21.71
N VAL A 482 -5.01 -2.18 22.56
CA VAL A 482 -3.74 -1.49 22.33
C VAL A 482 -2.67 -2.19 23.15
N PHE A 483 -1.66 -2.75 22.49
CA PHE A 483 -0.48 -3.29 23.17
C PHE A 483 0.67 -2.28 23.20
N ASN A 484 1.65 -2.54 24.07
CA ASN A 484 2.75 -1.66 24.50
C ASN A 484 3.64 -1.06 23.40
N ASP A 485 3.41 -1.37 22.13
CA ASP A 485 4.16 -0.95 20.95
C ASP A 485 3.29 -0.31 19.85
N GLY A 486 1.99 -0.13 20.10
CA GLY A 486 1.06 0.55 19.19
C GLY A 486 0.29 -0.37 18.25
N ALA A 487 0.33 -1.69 18.42
CA ALA A 487 -0.53 -2.65 17.70
C ALA A 487 -1.99 -2.61 18.18
N TRP A 488 -2.92 -2.75 17.22
CA TRP A 488 -4.37 -2.66 17.41
C TRP A 488 -5.05 -3.99 17.10
N LEU A 489 -5.95 -4.45 17.98
CA LEU A 489 -6.90 -5.53 17.69
C LEU A 489 -8.32 -5.10 18.05
N LEU A 490 -9.31 -5.28 17.18
CA LEU A 490 -10.69 -4.83 17.44
C LEU A 490 -11.63 -6.01 17.70
N VAL A 491 -11.97 -6.23 18.97
CA VAL A 491 -12.83 -7.27 19.63
C VAL A 491 -14.39 -7.17 19.53
N GLY A 492 -15.23 -8.09 18.98
CA GLY A 492 -16.72 -7.98 19.09
C GLY A 492 -17.52 -9.30 19.23
N PRO A 493 -18.75 -9.33 19.83
CA PRO A 493 -19.70 -8.22 20.06
C PRO A 493 -20.01 -7.91 21.56
N PHE A 494 -19.98 -6.62 21.93
CA PHE A 494 -20.42 -6.13 23.25
C PHE A 494 -21.18 -4.79 23.09
N GLN A 495 -22.25 -4.56 23.85
CA GLN A 495 -22.97 -3.27 23.87
C GLN A 495 -22.20 -2.22 24.70
N ARG A 496 -21.96 -1.06 24.08
CA ARG A 496 -21.09 0.03 24.55
C ARG A 496 -21.37 0.54 25.97
N PRO A 497 -20.30 1.03 26.61
CA PRO A 497 -20.27 2.45 26.98
C PRO A 497 -19.04 3.15 26.35
N TYR A 498 -19.32 4.09 25.45
CA TYR A 498 -18.49 5.21 24.96
C TYR A 498 -17.44 5.01 23.82
N SER A 499 -17.21 6.12 23.13
CA SER A 499 -16.67 6.35 21.77
C SER A 499 -15.15 6.51 21.69
N PHE A 500 -14.56 6.13 20.55
CA PHE A 500 -13.11 6.11 20.25
C PHE A 500 -12.76 7.07 19.09
N ASN A 501 -11.55 7.66 19.05
CA ASN A 501 -10.99 8.35 17.86
C ASN A 501 -9.44 8.38 17.85
N TYR A 502 -8.83 8.34 16.65
CA TYR A 502 -7.42 8.00 16.33
C TYR A 502 -6.52 9.22 15.97
N THR A 503 -5.19 9.06 15.98
CA THR A 503 -4.16 10.11 15.77
C THR A 503 -3.53 10.08 14.36
N THR A 504 -3.37 11.25 13.73
CA THR A 504 -2.62 11.48 12.49
C THR A 504 -1.63 12.63 12.71
N THR A 505 -0.51 12.68 11.96
CA THR A 505 0.35 13.87 11.95
C THR A 505 -0.20 14.85 10.92
N VAL A 506 -0.93 15.86 11.38
CA VAL A 506 -1.38 16.97 10.53
C VAL A 506 -0.64 18.21 10.97
N THR A 507 0.13 18.81 10.06
CA THR A 507 0.63 20.17 10.22
C THR A 507 -0.58 21.11 10.19
N LEU A 508 -1.13 21.43 11.36
CA LEU A 508 -2.31 22.27 11.48
C LEU A 508 -1.91 23.73 11.66
N LEU A 509 -2.49 24.56 10.81
CA LEU A 509 -2.52 26.02 10.92
C LEU A 509 -3.51 26.38 12.05
N PRO A 510 -3.26 27.42 12.87
CA PRO A 510 -3.83 27.60 14.20
C PRO A 510 -5.34 27.84 14.19
N LEU A 511 -5.99 27.51 15.30
CA LEU A 511 -7.42 27.67 15.58
C LEU A 511 -7.65 28.84 16.57
N THR A 512 -8.90 29.29 16.79
CA THR A 512 -9.28 30.39 17.73
C THR A 512 -10.24 29.97 18.86
N ARG A 513 -10.46 30.90 19.81
CA ARG A 513 -11.06 30.74 21.15
C ARG A 513 -12.58 30.46 21.17
N GLY A 514 -12.99 29.51 22.02
CA GLY A 514 -14.36 29.28 22.52
C GLY A 514 -14.36 28.17 23.59
N GLN A 515 -15.25 28.22 24.59
CA GLN A 515 -15.46 27.07 25.48
C GLN A 515 -16.41 26.11 24.75
N HIS A 516 -15.86 25.08 24.11
CA HIS A 516 -16.65 24.09 23.39
C HIS A 516 -16.80 22.84 24.25
N GLN A 517 -18.03 22.55 24.69
CA GLN A 517 -18.42 21.18 24.99
C GLN A 517 -18.66 20.47 23.66
N TYR A 518 -17.93 19.40 23.41
CA TYR A 518 -18.15 18.55 22.26
C TYR A 518 -19.05 17.38 22.67
N SER A 519 -20.27 17.32 22.14
CA SER A 519 -20.95 16.04 21.95
C SER A 519 -20.36 15.39 20.70
N VAL A 520 -19.66 14.27 20.88
CA VAL A 520 -19.28 13.38 19.77
C VAL A 520 -20.59 12.87 19.15
N ALA A 521 -20.84 13.21 17.89
CA ALA A 521 -21.88 12.67 17.01
C ALA A 521 -23.13 12.08 17.72
N THR A 522 -24.17 12.88 17.92
CA THR A 522 -25.52 12.33 17.85
C THR A 522 -25.82 11.97 16.39
N LEU A 523 -25.85 10.68 16.08
CA LEU A 523 -26.70 10.14 15.00
C LEU A 523 -28.13 10.68 15.18
N PRO A 524 -28.91 10.86 14.10
CA PRO A 524 -30.26 11.41 14.21
C PRO A 524 -31.15 10.48 15.03
N GLY A 525 -31.74 11.03 16.09
CA GLY A 525 -32.80 10.39 16.86
C GLY A 525 -32.51 10.28 18.36
N LEU A 526 -32.72 11.37 19.11
CA LEU A 526 -33.20 11.29 20.49
C LEU A 526 -33.79 12.64 20.94
N PRO A 527 -34.92 12.66 21.68
CA PRO A 527 -35.42 13.84 22.37
C PRO A 527 -34.68 14.07 23.71
N SER A 528 -34.93 15.24 24.28
CA SER A 528 -34.21 15.93 25.37
C SER A 528 -34.50 15.41 26.82
N PRO A 529 -34.14 16.14 27.89
CA PRO A 529 -33.11 15.78 28.87
C PRO A 529 -33.66 15.27 30.22
N GLY A 530 -32.90 14.45 30.94
CA GLY A 530 -33.17 14.08 32.32
C GLY A 530 -31.89 13.70 33.06
N GLU A 531 -31.68 14.29 34.23
CA GLU A 531 -30.62 13.94 35.16
C GLU A 531 -30.71 12.44 35.52
N LEU A 532 -29.60 11.70 35.40
CA LEU A 532 -29.51 10.35 35.96
C LEU A 532 -28.20 10.18 36.73
N LEU A 533 -28.34 10.19 38.05
CA LEU A 533 -27.32 9.77 39.00
C LEU A 533 -27.30 8.23 38.99
N VAL A 534 -26.18 7.61 38.58
CA VAL A 534 -26.03 6.14 38.63
C VAL A 534 -24.81 5.76 39.45
N THR A 535 -25.08 5.24 40.64
CA THR A 535 -24.12 4.49 41.47
C THR A 535 -24.04 3.07 40.93
N ILE A 536 -22.86 2.59 40.52
CA ILE A 536 -22.68 1.19 40.11
C ILE A 536 -22.02 0.43 41.26
N SER A 537 -22.84 -0.35 41.96
CA SER A 537 -22.41 -1.44 42.83
C SER A 537 -22.06 -2.67 41.98
N ASN A 538 -20.88 -3.26 42.23
CA ASN A 538 -20.39 -4.49 41.61
C ASN A 538 -21.46 -5.60 41.53
N TYR A 539 -21.70 -6.12 40.33
CA TYR A 539 -22.25 -7.46 40.15
C TYR A 539 -21.70 -8.09 38.86
N MET A 540 -20.80 -9.08 39.00
CA MET A 540 -20.42 -10.01 37.93
C MET A 540 -21.28 -11.29 38.10
N PRO A 541 -21.93 -11.81 37.06
CA PRO A 541 -22.47 -13.16 37.06
C PRO A 541 -21.35 -14.20 37.05
N ALA A 542 -21.52 -15.28 37.80
CA ALA A 542 -20.49 -16.27 38.13
C ALA A 542 -20.11 -17.26 37.00
N ASP A 543 -20.74 -17.18 35.83
CA ASP A 543 -20.66 -18.25 34.81
C ASP A 543 -19.81 -17.91 33.56
N SER A 544 -19.09 -16.78 33.58
CA SER A 544 -18.11 -16.44 32.53
C SER A 544 -16.69 -16.77 33.02
N PRO A 545 -15.83 -17.44 32.23
CA PRO A 545 -14.42 -17.53 32.59
C PRO A 545 -13.84 -16.11 32.70
N PRO A 546 -13.01 -15.82 33.71
CA PRO A 546 -12.41 -14.50 33.85
C PRO A 546 -11.59 -14.21 32.59
N ILE A 547 -11.99 -13.18 31.85
CA ILE A 547 -11.21 -12.62 30.74
C ILE A 547 -9.84 -12.24 31.33
N PRO A 548 -8.71 -12.75 30.78
CA PRO A 548 -7.40 -12.44 31.32
C PRO A 548 -7.14 -10.95 31.18
N LEU A 549 -6.96 -10.28 32.33
CA LEU A 549 -6.57 -8.89 32.43
C LEU A 549 -5.11 -8.77 31.96
N ILE A 550 -4.88 -8.47 30.68
CA ILE A 550 -3.53 -8.27 30.16
C ILE A 550 -3.05 -6.87 30.59
N LYS A 551 -2.23 -6.81 31.63
CA LYS A 551 -1.57 -5.58 32.09
C LYS A 551 -0.56 -5.07 31.04
N LEU A 552 -0.52 -3.76 30.84
CA LEU A 552 0.54 -3.08 30.07
C LEU A 552 1.87 -3.20 30.84
N HIS A 553 2.95 -3.49 30.11
CA HIS A 553 4.24 -3.91 30.67
C HIS A 553 5.31 -2.83 30.52
N SER A 554 5.28 -1.94 29.51
CA SER A 554 6.05 -0.67 29.52
C SER A 554 5.73 0.15 28.26
N LEU A 555 5.58 1.47 28.37
CA LEU A 555 5.27 2.37 27.24
C LEU A 555 6.24 3.55 27.27
N ASN A 556 6.87 3.88 26.14
CA ASN A 556 7.62 5.14 25.99
C ASN A 556 7.08 5.91 24.79
N TYR A 557 6.37 7.01 25.03
CA TYR A 557 5.74 7.82 23.99
C TYR A 557 6.25 9.27 24.03
N THR A 558 6.56 9.83 22.86
CA THR A 558 7.04 11.22 22.70
C THR A 558 6.19 11.98 21.69
N ALA A 559 5.54 13.06 22.12
CA ALA A 559 4.83 14.02 21.26
C ALA A 559 5.64 15.31 21.12
N THR A 560 5.56 15.98 19.97
CA THR A 560 6.14 17.33 19.77
C THR A 560 5.18 18.22 19.00
N GLU A 561 4.75 19.32 19.61
CA GLU A 561 3.86 20.34 19.03
C GLU A 561 4.63 21.63 18.77
N THR A 562 4.35 22.32 17.65
CA THR A 562 5.04 23.57 17.27
C THR A 562 4.05 24.64 16.86
N LEU A 563 4.10 25.82 17.50
CA LEU A 563 3.16 26.93 17.31
C LEU A 563 3.90 28.21 16.89
N SER A 564 3.47 28.84 15.79
CA SER A 564 4.03 30.12 15.30
C SER A 564 3.07 30.86 14.35
N PRO A 565 2.56 32.06 14.72
CA PRO A 565 2.59 32.68 16.04
C PRO A 565 1.61 32.01 17.03
N ILE A 566 1.73 32.31 18.33
CA ILE A 566 0.71 31.91 19.32
C ILE A 566 -0.42 32.95 19.29
N THR A 567 -1.62 32.54 18.90
CA THR A 567 -2.80 33.41 18.81
C THR A 567 -3.50 33.56 20.17
N PRO A 568 -4.22 34.67 20.43
CA PRO A 568 -4.99 34.85 21.66
C PRO A 568 -6.07 33.78 21.81
N GLY A 569 -6.18 33.22 23.00
CA GLY A 569 -7.16 32.20 23.36
C GLY A 569 -6.55 30.98 24.02
N SER A 570 -7.44 30.07 24.43
CA SER A 570 -7.08 28.75 24.97
C SER A 570 -7.18 27.73 23.83
N HIS A 571 -6.04 27.21 23.42
CA HIS A 571 -5.92 26.18 22.39
C HIS A 571 -5.76 24.83 23.05
N GLN A 572 -6.56 23.86 22.64
CA GLN A 572 -6.53 22.51 23.18
C GLN A 572 -5.95 21.57 22.12
N TYR A 573 -4.90 20.84 22.49
CA TYR A 573 -4.24 19.84 21.66
C TYR A 573 -4.37 18.50 22.36
N THR A 574 -4.97 17.53 21.69
CA THR A 574 -5.12 16.19 22.24
C THR A 574 -3.78 15.46 22.17
N LEU A 575 -3.23 15.07 23.32
CA LEU A 575 -2.04 14.21 23.40
C LEU A 575 -2.46 12.76 23.59
N ALA A 576 -1.59 11.83 23.19
CA ALA A 576 -1.89 10.41 23.14
C ALA A 576 -2.49 9.80 24.42
N LEU A 577 -3.15 8.66 24.21
CA LEU A 577 -3.78 7.82 25.22
C LEU A 577 -2.77 7.39 26.30
N LEU A 578 -2.97 7.84 27.54
CA LEU A 578 -2.19 7.36 28.67
C LEU A 578 -2.87 6.14 29.30
N PRO A 579 -2.13 5.05 29.54
CA PRO A 579 -2.72 3.85 30.11
C PRO A 579 -3.02 4.02 31.60
N GLU A 580 -4.00 3.25 32.09
CA GLU A 580 -4.34 3.19 33.51
C GLU A 580 -3.13 2.71 34.32
N GLY A 581 -2.75 3.48 35.35
CA GLY A 581 -1.59 3.19 36.21
C GLY A 581 -0.58 4.33 36.34
N PRO A 582 0.58 4.06 36.97
CA PRO A 582 1.62 5.06 37.22
C PRO A 582 2.38 5.39 35.93
N VAL A 583 2.27 6.64 35.49
CA VAL A 583 2.96 7.17 34.30
C VAL A 583 3.90 8.31 34.72
N LYS A 584 5.14 8.26 34.24
CA LYS A 584 6.10 9.35 34.37
C LYS A 584 6.04 10.25 33.13
N VAL A 585 5.64 11.50 33.30
CA VAL A 585 5.47 12.48 32.22
C VAL A 585 6.56 13.54 32.32
N SER A 586 7.20 13.86 31.18
CA SER A 586 8.19 14.92 31.02
C SER A 586 7.72 15.89 29.93
N LEU A 587 7.14 17.00 30.36
CA LEU A 587 6.71 18.11 29.52
C LEU A 587 7.85 19.12 29.40
N SER A 588 8.26 19.47 28.19
CA SER A 588 9.29 20.48 27.92
C SER A 588 8.80 21.46 26.88
N ALA A 589 9.04 22.75 27.09
CA ALA A 589 8.61 23.82 26.22
C ALA A 589 9.76 24.78 25.93
N TYR A 590 9.92 25.12 24.64
CA TYR A 590 11.00 25.91 24.09
C TYR A 590 10.39 27.07 23.32
N TYR A 591 10.65 28.30 23.76
CA TYR A 591 10.14 29.50 23.12
C TYR A 591 11.27 30.38 22.60
N THR A 592 11.17 30.78 21.33
CA THR A 592 12.08 31.75 20.69
C THR A 592 11.28 32.97 20.19
N PRO A 593 11.55 34.19 20.70
CA PRO A 593 10.86 35.40 20.26
C PRO A 593 11.32 35.80 18.85
N LEU A 594 10.36 36.09 17.98
CA LEU A 594 10.59 36.50 16.60
C LEU A 594 9.94 37.86 16.32
N GLN A 595 10.47 38.59 15.34
CA GLN A 595 9.86 39.82 14.85
C GLN A 595 8.56 39.51 14.09
N ALA A 596 7.55 40.37 14.23
CA ALA A 596 6.33 40.28 13.46
C ALA A 596 5.93 41.65 12.91
N ILE A 597 5.37 41.66 11.70
CA ILE A 597 4.66 42.80 11.12
C ILE A 597 3.17 42.56 11.39
N GLU A 598 2.57 43.42 12.20
CA GLU A 598 1.22 43.25 12.70
C GLU A 598 0.33 44.43 12.28
N TYR A 599 -0.77 44.11 11.61
CA TYR A 599 -1.87 45.03 11.39
C TYR A 599 -3.07 44.49 12.14
N LEU A 600 -3.14 44.72 13.46
CA LEU A 600 -4.19 44.15 14.30
C LEU A 600 -5.00 45.23 15.02
N ALA A 601 -6.30 45.04 15.10
CA ALA A 601 -7.15 45.84 15.97
C ALA A 601 -6.90 45.51 17.45
N ARG A 602 -6.94 46.52 18.33
CA ARG A 602 -6.83 46.32 19.80
C ARG A 602 -7.91 45.38 20.35
N ASN A 603 -9.09 45.37 19.71
CA ASN A 603 -10.22 44.52 20.08
C ASN A 603 -10.26 43.19 19.33
N LEU A 604 -9.16 42.77 18.66
CA LEU A 604 -9.13 41.52 17.91
C LEU A 604 -9.51 40.32 18.81
N SER A 605 -9.02 40.28 20.05
CA SER A 605 -9.40 39.24 21.01
C SER A 605 -10.91 39.20 21.26
N TRP A 606 -11.59 40.35 21.29
CA TRP A 606 -13.05 40.45 21.44
C TRP A 606 -13.81 39.99 20.20
N VAL A 607 -13.36 40.36 18.99
CA VAL A 607 -13.94 39.90 17.72
C VAL A 607 -13.83 38.38 17.57
N LEU A 608 -12.76 37.79 18.12
CA LEU A 608 -12.55 36.34 18.19
C LEU A 608 -13.39 35.63 19.27
N GLN A 609 -14.22 36.35 20.05
CA GLN A 609 -14.90 35.86 21.27
C GLN A 609 -16.43 36.14 21.32
N GLN A 610 -17.07 36.65 20.27
CA GLN A 610 -18.50 37.04 20.33
C GLN A 610 -19.49 35.82 20.27
N PRO A 611 -20.59 35.81 21.07
CA PRO A 611 -21.58 34.72 21.11
C PRO A 611 -22.69 34.78 20.04
N GLN A 612 -23.38 33.64 19.81
CA GLN A 612 -24.28 33.35 18.69
C GLN A 612 -25.70 33.97 18.76
N GLY A 613 -26.29 34.26 17.58
CA GLY A 613 -27.72 34.46 17.36
C GLY A 613 -28.15 33.95 15.96
N MET A 614 -29.42 33.55 15.79
CA MET A 614 -29.99 32.88 14.60
C MET A 614 -30.06 33.72 13.31
N VAL A 615 -29.71 35.01 13.35
CA VAL A 615 -29.66 35.88 12.18
C VAL A 615 -28.28 36.51 12.10
N CYS A 616 -27.56 36.25 11.01
CA CYS A 616 -26.21 36.75 10.78
C CYS A 616 -26.19 38.28 10.69
N GLY A 617 -25.62 38.95 11.70
CA GLY A 617 -25.24 40.35 11.60
C GLY A 617 -23.74 40.46 11.32
N SER A 618 -23.34 40.98 10.16
CA SER A 618 -22.01 41.58 10.03
C SER A 618 -22.00 42.85 10.87
N LEU A 619 -21.10 42.98 11.86
CA LEU A 619 -20.89 44.27 12.51
C LEU A 619 -20.31 45.23 11.44
N PRO A 620 -21.04 46.29 11.04
CA PRO A 620 -20.55 47.22 10.04
C PRO A 620 -19.21 47.81 10.51
N GLY A 621 -18.15 47.62 9.73
CA GLY A 621 -16.82 48.18 10.01
C GLY A 621 -15.74 47.20 10.50
N TYR A 622 -16.08 45.93 10.77
CA TYR A 622 -15.09 44.88 11.13
C TYR A 622 -14.79 43.88 10.02
N PHE A 623 -15.68 43.74 9.04
CA PHE A 623 -15.55 42.75 7.98
C PHE A 623 -15.67 43.37 6.59
N ALA A 624 -14.84 42.90 5.66
CA ALA A 624 -15.00 43.13 4.23
C ALA A 624 -15.62 41.87 3.60
N LEU A 625 -16.83 41.99 3.05
CA LEU A 625 -17.48 40.94 2.28
C LEU A 625 -16.93 40.95 0.85
N LEU A 626 -16.55 39.77 0.36
CA LEU A 626 -15.96 39.56 -0.94
C LEU A 626 -16.79 38.55 -1.73
N ASN A 627 -17.04 38.86 -3.00
CA ASN A 627 -17.63 37.92 -3.94
C ASN A 627 -16.58 36.96 -4.50
N GLY A 628 -17.03 35.85 -5.13
CA GLY A 628 -16.13 34.82 -5.68
C GLY A 628 -15.09 35.34 -6.69
N SER A 629 -15.43 36.39 -7.43
CA SER A 629 -14.53 37.02 -8.42
C SER A 629 -13.61 38.11 -7.85
N GLU A 630 -13.75 38.45 -6.55
CA GLU A 630 -13.05 39.58 -5.94
C GLU A 630 -11.81 39.15 -5.15
N TYR A 631 -10.77 39.98 -5.22
CA TYR A 631 -9.51 39.80 -4.52
C TYR A 631 -9.31 40.96 -3.54
N LEU A 632 -8.98 40.62 -2.29
CA LEU A 632 -8.59 41.61 -1.30
C LEU A 632 -7.06 41.65 -1.21
N VAL A 633 -6.51 42.85 -1.35
CA VAL A 633 -5.07 43.07 -1.44
C VAL A 633 -4.64 44.03 -0.35
N GLN A 634 -3.77 43.58 0.56
CA GLN A 634 -3.21 44.39 1.64
C GLN A 634 -1.75 44.74 1.34
N PRO A 635 -1.40 46.04 1.20
CA PRO A 635 -0.01 46.47 1.12
C PRO A 635 0.72 46.25 2.46
N VAL A 636 1.94 45.73 2.39
CA VAL A 636 2.84 45.48 3.52
C VAL A 636 4.23 46.01 3.17
N THR A 637 4.76 46.94 3.98
CA THR A 637 6.10 47.49 3.77
C THR A 637 7.09 46.78 4.68
N VAL A 638 8.18 46.30 4.09
CA VAL A 638 9.28 45.64 4.77
C VAL A 638 10.50 46.55 4.71
N ASN A 639 11.10 46.89 5.85
CA ASN A 639 12.20 47.86 5.95
C ASN A 639 13.59 47.24 5.82
N GLU A 640 13.72 45.93 6.04
CA GLU A 640 14.98 45.18 6.02
C GLU A 640 14.80 43.79 5.39
N ALA A 641 15.88 43.10 5.00
CA ALA A 641 15.76 41.77 4.41
C ALA A 641 15.38 40.71 5.47
N VAL A 642 14.19 40.11 5.32
CA VAL A 642 13.59 39.15 6.27
C VAL A 642 12.98 37.94 5.56
N ALA A 643 13.03 36.77 6.18
CA ALA A 643 12.28 35.59 5.72
C ALA A 643 10.97 35.48 6.48
N VAL A 644 9.87 35.25 5.77
CA VAL A 644 8.52 35.09 6.33
C VAL A 644 8.31 33.64 6.77
N GLU A 645 8.27 33.40 8.07
CA GLU A 645 8.08 32.08 8.68
C GLU A 645 6.61 31.67 8.72
N ALA A 646 5.73 32.63 9.02
CA ALA A 646 4.29 32.42 9.10
C ALA A 646 3.51 33.68 8.68
N LEU A 647 2.37 33.49 8.03
CA LEU A 647 1.45 34.55 7.62
C LEU A 647 0.05 34.17 8.09
N THR A 648 -0.61 34.99 8.92
CA THR A 648 -1.93 34.72 9.48
C THR A 648 -2.95 35.78 9.08
N ILE A 649 -4.06 35.36 8.50
CA ILE A 649 -5.19 36.19 8.03
C ILE A 649 -6.45 35.78 8.81
N PHE A 650 -7.36 36.70 9.12
CA PHE A 650 -8.59 36.39 9.86
C PHE A 650 -9.83 36.49 8.96
N GLY A 651 -10.63 35.44 8.85
CA GLY A 651 -11.83 35.44 7.99
C GLY A 651 -12.82 34.30 8.23
N SER A 652 -13.93 34.29 7.49
CA SER A 652 -15.02 33.29 7.54
C SER A 652 -15.78 33.16 6.21
N GLY A 653 -16.47 32.02 5.96
CA GLY A 653 -17.18 31.70 4.70
C GLY A 653 -18.54 31.01 4.90
N ALA A 654 -19.39 31.00 3.86
CA ALA A 654 -20.84 30.74 4.00
C ALA A 654 -21.32 29.28 3.88
N SER A 655 -20.58 28.34 3.27
CA SER A 655 -20.82 26.87 3.30
C SER A 655 -20.00 26.13 2.23
N ASN A 656 -19.69 24.84 2.48
CA ASN A 656 -18.97 23.85 1.65
C ASN A 656 -17.43 23.80 1.76
N PRO A 657 -16.78 22.63 1.54
CA PRO A 657 -15.34 22.52 1.31
C PRO A 657 -14.92 23.34 0.10
N VAL A 658 -14.39 24.52 0.34
CA VAL A 658 -13.77 25.33 -0.69
C VAL A 658 -12.36 25.65 -0.26
N SER A 659 -11.43 25.54 -1.21
CA SER A 659 -10.05 26.03 -1.11
C SER A 659 -9.99 27.52 -1.47
N GLY A 660 -9.63 28.37 -0.51
CA GLY A 660 -9.21 29.76 -0.76
C GLY A 660 -7.75 29.83 -1.20
N GLN A 661 -7.31 30.99 -1.68
CA GLN A 661 -5.92 31.24 -2.05
C GLN A 661 -5.37 32.47 -1.33
N ALA A 662 -4.15 32.34 -0.81
CA ALA A 662 -3.35 33.44 -0.28
C ALA A 662 -2.05 33.55 -1.08
N ALA A 663 -1.61 34.76 -1.39
CA ALA A 663 -0.37 35.00 -2.12
C ALA A 663 0.38 36.24 -1.59
N ILE A 664 1.71 36.23 -1.75
CA ILE A 664 2.58 37.39 -1.56
C ILE A 664 3.11 37.80 -2.93
N SER A 665 2.88 39.06 -3.32
CA SER A 665 3.19 39.57 -4.66
C SER A 665 3.97 40.88 -4.61
N ARG A 666 4.78 41.14 -5.65
CA ARG A 666 5.40 42.45 -5.92
C ARG A 666 4.47 43.42 -6.64
N SER A 667 3.36 42.91 -7.20
CA SER A 667 2.36 43.70 -7.92
C SER A 667 1.03 43.70 -7.16
N PRO A 668 0.31 44.83 -7.08
CA PRO A 668 -1.02 44.87 -6.49
C PRO A 668 -2.09 44.18 -7.36
N ALA A 669 -1.82 43.94 -8.65
CA ALA A 669 -2.76 43.33 -9.57
C ALA A 669 -2.80 41.78 -9.42
N PRO A 670 -3.92 41.18 -9.01
CA PRO A 670 -4.01 39.76 -8.71
C PRO A 670 -3.77 38.82 -9.91
N THR A 671 -4.11 39.24 -11.12
CA THR A 671 -3.99 38.41 -12.33
C THR A 671 -2.57 38.35 -12.91
N ASN A 672 -1.63 39.13 -12.37
CA ASN A 672 -0.24 39.12 -12.82
C ASN A 672 0.57 38.08 -12.02
N THR A 673 0.43 36.80 -12.39
CA THR A 673 1.10 35.67 -11.73
C THR A 673 2.63 35.76 -11.80
N SER A 674 3.20 36.50 -12.76
CA SER A 674 4.65 36.77 -12.82
C SER A 674 5.17 37.62 -11.65
N GLY A 675 4.29 38.31 -10.93
CA GLY A 675 4.61 39.09 -9.74
C GLY A 675 4.53 38.30 -8.43
N TYR A 676 4.03 37.06 -8.45
CA TYR A 676 3.85 36.25 -7.25
C TYR A 676 5.20 35.72 -6.78
N LEU A 677 5.51 35.99 -5.52
CA LEU A 677 6.67 35.42 -4.83
C LEU A 677 6.32 34.12 -4.11
N TRP A 678 5.05 33.99 -3.72
CA TRP A 678 4.52 32.82 -3.05
C TRP A 678 3.00 32.79 -3.21
N SER A 679 2.42 31.60 -3.37
CA SER A 679 1.00 31.37 -3.22
C SER A 679 0.74 29.99 -2.63
N ALA A 680 -0.32 29.87 -1.84
CA ALA A 680 -0.84 28.58 -1.42
C ALA A 680 -2.36 28.61 -1.35
N GLY A 681 -2.95 27.46 -1.68
CA GLY A 681 -4.34 27.18 -1.35
C GLY A 681 -4.47 26.87 0.14
N PHE A 682 -5.53 27.34 0.77
CA PHE A 682 -5.91 26.94 2.12
C PHE A 682 -7.36 26.44 2.10
N GLY A 683 -7.63 25.28 2.71
CA GLY A 683 -8.99 24.79 2.88
C GLY A 683 -9.71 25.56 3.98
N MET A 684 -11.04 25.64 3.91
CA MET A 684 -11.84 26.01 5.08
C MET A 684 -11.67 24.91 6.16
N PRO A 685 -11.37 25.22 7.43
CA PRO A 685 -11.40 24.22 8.48
C PRO A 685 -12.84 23.65 8.57
N TRP A 686 -13.00 22.36 8.29
CA TRP A 686 -14.31 21.70 8.27
C TRP A 686 -14.90 21.58 9.67
N TRP A 687 -15.79 22.51 10.02
CA TRP A 687 -16.81 22.35 11.05
C TRP A 687 -17.77 23.57 11.06
N CYS A 688 -19.01 23.29 10.65
CA CYS A 688 -20.25 24.09 10.71
C CYS A 688 -20.52 25.18 9.63
N SER A 689 -21.66 25.02 8.93
CA SER A 689 -22.45 26.12 8.33
C SER A 689 -23.35 26.77 9.40
N PRO A 690 -23.79 28.04 9.30
CA PRO A 690 -23.09 29.24 8.86
C PRO A 690 -23.23 30.36 9.93
N HIS A 691 -22.29 30.58 10.86
CA HIS A 691 -22.40 31.71 11.81
C HIS A 691 -21.06 32.32 12.27
N GLY A 692 -20.79 33.59 11.91
CA GLY A 692 -20.48 34.67 12.86
C GLY A 692 -19.03 35.06 13.25
N TRP A 693 -18.02 34.20 13.23
CA TRP A 693 -16.70 34.50 13.85
C TRP A 693 -15.53 34.47 12.87
N ALA A 694 -14.49 35.26 13.15
CA ALA A 694 -13.25 35.26 12.38
C ALA A 694 -12.31 34.13 12.80
N THR A 695 -11.94 33.25 11.88
CA THR A 695 -10.95 32.18 12.12
C THR A 695 -9.58 32.62 11.62
N PRO A 696 -8.48 32.40 12.37
CA PRO A 696 -7.13 32.61 11.88
C PRO A 696 -6.81 31.53 10.86
N ILE A 697 -6.33 31.96 9.72
CA ILE A 697 -5.83 31.13 8.64
C ILE A 697 -4.35 31.46 8.58
N THR A 698 -3.51 30.60 9.16
CA THR A 698 -2.06 30.75 8.99
C THR A 698 -1.62 29.95 7.78
N VAL A 699 -0.52 30.36 7.17
CA VAL A 699 0.22 29.64 6.14
C VAL A 699 1.71 29.86 6.43
N SER A 700 2.59 28.99 5.92
CA SER A 700 4.04 29.07 6.16
C SER A 700 4.81 29.31 4.85
N PRO A 701 4.93 30.56 4.37
CA PRO A 701 5.49 30.86 3.06
C PRO A 701 6.96 30.49 2.88
N ARG A 702 7.79 30.67 3.93
CA ARG A 702 9.25 30.50 3.89
C ARG A 702 9.96 31.29 2.77
N VAL A 703 9.42 32.46 2.42
CA VAL A 703 9.97 33.34 1.38
C VAL A 703 10.74 34.51 1.97
N THR A 704 11.88 34.85 1.37
CA THR A 704 12.71 36.01 1.77
C THR A 704 12.31 37.26 1.00
N LEU A 705 11.94 38.31 1.73
CA LEU A 705 11.57 39.62 1.21
C LEU A 705 12.72 40.61 1.41
N ARG A 706 13.07 41.34 0.35
CA ARG A 706 14.02 42.48 0.41
C ARG A 706 13.28 43.76 0.82
N PRO A 707 13.96 44.82 1.28
CA PRO A 707 13.31 46.09 1.60
C PRO A 707 12.43 46.58 0.43
N GLY A 708 11.18 46.92 0.72
CA GLY A 708 10.19 47.31 -0.28
C GLY A 708 8.75 47.04 0.14
N THR A 709 7.81 47.44 -0.71
CA THR A 709 6.38 47.22 -0.51
C THR A 709 5.94 45.97 -1.27
N TYR A 710 5.28 45.06 -0.55
CA TYR A 710 4.69 43.83 -1.08
C TYR A 710 3.18 43.83 -0.84
N TYR A 711 2.48 42.93 -1.52
CA TYR A 711 1.03 42.84 -1.48
C TYR A 711 0.63 41.43 -1.04
N VAL A 712 -0.11 41.34 0.06
CA VAL A 712 -0.76 40.11 0.49
C VAL A 712 -2.13 40.05 -0.16
N ILE A 713 -2.32 39.07 -1.05
CA ILE A 713 -3.52 38.90 -1.86
C ILE A 713 -4.30 37.71 -1.30
N VAL A 714 -5.60 37.87 -1.12
CA VAL A 714 -6.48 36.79 -0.64
C VAL A 714 -7.78 36.75 -1.45
N ASN A 715 -8.20 35.54 -1.85
CA ASN A 715 -9.43 35.29 -2.61
C ASN A 715 -10.04 33.93 -2.25
N MET A 716 -11.38 33.85 -2.34
CA MET A 716 -12.14 32.60 -2.31
C MET A 716 -13.01 32.52 -3.57
N PRO A 717 -12.71 31.64 -4.55
CA PRO A 717 -13.31 31.75 -5.88
C PRO A 717 -14.77 31.29 -5.99
N THR A 718 -15.21 30.38 -5.13
CA THR A 718 -16.48 29.65 -5.36
C THR A 718 -17.64 30.09 -4.48
N THR A 719 -17.42 30.88 -3.42
CA THR A 719 -18.49 31.34 -2.50
C THR A 719 -18.15 32.70 -1.89
N PRO A 720 -19.16 33.54 -1.55
CA PRO A 720 -18.94 34.76 -0.79
C PRO A 720 -18.25 34.48 0.55
N TRP A 721 -17.25 35.28 0.90
CA TRP A 721 -16.50 35.16 2.15
C TRP A 721 -16.25 36.53 2.79
N GLN A 722 -15.94 36.54 4.07
CA GLN A 722 -15.70 37.74 4.85
C GLN A 722 -14.30 37.71 5.46
N VAL A 723 -13.58 38.82 5.37
CA VAL A 723 -12.25 38.98 5.98
C VAL A 723 -12.30 40.09 7.01
N VAL A 724 -11.63 39.91 8.14
CA VAL A 724 -11.59 40.94 9.17
C VAL A 724 -10.78 42.12 8.66
N CYS A 725 -11.47 43.22 8.43
CA CYS A 725 -10.91 44.46 7.93
C CYS A 725 -11.40 45.59 8.83
N THR A 726 -10.49 46.24 9.53
CA THR A 726 -10.81 47.25 10.55
C THR A 726 -10.10 48.55 10.26
N TYR A 727 -10.67 49.68 10.70
CA TYR A 727 -9.98 50.95 10.63
C TYR A 727 -8.80 50.98 11.62
N ILE A 728 -7.57 50.93 11.10
CA ILE A 728 -6.34 51.14 11.87
C ILE A 728 -5.76 52.51 11.46
N PRO A 729 -5.69 53.49 12.37
CA PRO A 729 -5.12 54.80 12.07
C PRO A 729 -3.66 54.68 11.59
N GLY A 730 -3.31 55.35 10.49
CA GLY A 730 -1.95 55.36 9.95
C GLY A 730 -1.48 54.10 9.22
N ALA A 731 -2.29 53.03 9.18
CA ALA A 731 -1.94 51.80 8.46
C ALA A 731 -2.37 51.84 6.96
N PRO A 732 -1.67 51.10 6.07
CA PRO A 732 -2.05 51.00 4.67
C PRO A 732 -3.46 50.43 4.52
N LYS A 733 -4.25 51.04 3.63
CA LYS A 733 -5.63 50.62 3.36
C LYS A 733 -5.68 49.43 2.41
N ALA A 734 -6.63 48.54 2.63
CA ALA A 734 -6.84 47.39 1.76
C ALA A 734 -7.44 47.82 0.41
N LEU A 735 -7.04 47.14 -0.66
CA LEU A 735 -7.48 47.38 -2.03
C LEU A 735 -8.38 46.22 -2.48
N LEU A 736 -9.49 46.54 -3.14
CA LEU A 736 -10.43 45.55 -3.67
C LEU A 736 -10.31 45.48 -5.20
N TYR A 737 -9.96 44.31 -5.71
CA TYR A 737 -9.80 44.03 -7.15
C TYR A 737 -10.85 43.04 -7.65
N ASN A 738 -11.25 43.17 -8.92
CA ASN A 738 -12.00 42.14 -9.65
C ASN A 738 -11.19 41.76 -10.89
N GLY A 739 -10.53 40.60 -10.86
CA GLY A 739 -9.51 40.25 -11.85
C GLY A 739 -8.36 41.26 -11.84
N SER A 740 -8.12 41.95 -12.97
CA SER A 740 -7.04 42.94 -13.12
C SER A 740 -7.43 44.38 -12.77
N THR A 741 -8.72 44.65 -12.53
CA THR A 741 -9.23 46.00 -12.33
C THR A 741 -9.38 46.33 -10.84
N LEU A 742 -8.86 47.49 -10.43
CA LEU A 742 -9.08 48.02 -9.09
C LEU A 742 -10.51 48.55 -9.01
N ILE A 743 -11.34 47.95 -8.16
CA ILE A 743 -12.72 48.40 -7.95
C ILE A 743 -12.73 49.64 -7.06
N ARG A 744 -12.09 49.54 -5.88
CA ARG A 744 -12.00 50.63 -4.90
C ARG A 744 -10.97 50.33 -3.82
N GLN A 745 -10.49 51.40 -3.18
CA GLN A 745 -9.74 51.31 -1.93
C GLN A 745 -10.71 51.31 -0.75
N LEU A 746 -10.63 50.31 0.12
CA LEU A 746 -11.49 50.19 1.30
C LEU A 746 -10.99 51.11 2.42
N ASN A 747 -11.89 51.68 3.23
CA ASN A 747 -11.50 52.50 4.39
C ASN A 747 -11.09 51.65 5.62
N CYS A 748 -10.52 50.47 5.39
CA CYS A 748 -10.10 49.53 6.43
C CYS A 748 -8.76 48.89 6.05
N THR A 749 -8.09 48.32 7.04
CA THR A 749 -6.84 47.57 6.91
C THR A 749 -7.14 46.12 7.26
N LEU A 750 -6.65 45.19 6.43
CA LEU A 750 -6.78 43.75 6.66
C LEU A 750 -6.07 43.37 7.96
N ASN A 751 -6.76 42.63 8.84
CA ASN A 751 -6.13 42.11 10.03
C ASN A 751 -5.16 40.99 9.63
N LEU A 752 -3.87 41.22 9.88
CA LEU A 752 -2.79 40.36 9.39
C LEU A 752 -1.64 40.28 10.41
N ILE A 753 -1.09 39.08 10.56
CA ILE A 753 0.17 38.84 11.30
C ILE A 753 1.17 38.20 10.34
N MET A 754 2.34 38.80 10.18
CA MET A 754 3.44 38.23 9.40
C MET A 754 4.66 38.05 10.31
N VAL A 755 4.99 36.81 10.68
CA VAL A 755 6.14 36.47 11.53
C VAL A 755 7.37 36.27 10.67
N THR A 756 8.50 36.85 11.07
CA THR A 756 9.76 36.76 10.36
C THR A 756 10.80 35.95 11.12
N ASN A 757 11.88 35.55 10.44
CA ASN A 757 12.99 34.80 11.03
C ASN A 757 13.92 35.62 11.92
N ARG A 758 13.68 36.93 12.10
CA ARG A 758 14.56 37.81 12.89
C ARG A 758 14.20 37.73 14.37
N PRO A 759 15.18 37.62 15.29
CA PRO A 759 14.90 37.67 16.72
C PRO A 759 14.43 39.07 17.13
N LEU A 760 13.41 39.16 17.98
CA LEU A 760 12.99 40.43 18.57
C LEU A 760 13.83 40.71 19.83
N SER A 761 14.51 41.87 19.88
CA SER A 761 15.44 42.21 20.97
C SER A 761 14.75 42.54 22.32
N SER A 762 13.48 42.92 22.29
CA SER A 762 12.63 43.06 23.48
C SER A 762 11.14 43.01 23.11
N THR A 763 10.43 41.99 23.55
CA THR A 763 8.95 41.94 23.52
C THR A 763 8.41 42.72 24.72
N ASN A 764 7.73 43.85 24.50
CA ASN A 764 6.85 44.48 25.52
C ASN A 764 5.53 43.70 25.69
N VAL A 765 5.59 42.37 25.60
CA VAL A 765 4.43 41.49 25.74
C VAL A 765 4.28 41.18 27.22
N SER A 766 3.33 41.83 27.88
CA SER A 766 3.06 41.71 29.32
C SER A 766 2.31 40.43 29.71
N SER A 767 1.98 39.58 28.73
CA SER A 767 1.13 38.40 28.92
C SER A 767 1.96 37.11 28.94
N ASN A 768 1.72 36.26 29.94
CA ASN A 768 2.34 34.96 30.03
C ASN A 768 1.61 33.92 29.17
N VAL A 769 2.35 33.00 28.57
CA VAL A 769 1.78 31.81 27.90
C VAL A 769 1.72 30.69 28.93
N THR A 770 0.54 30.10 29.12
CA THR A 770 0.35 28.97 30.04
C THR A 770 0.12 27.68 29.26
N ILE A 771 0.88 26.65 29.57
CA ILE A 771 0.81 25.32 28.95
C ILE A 771 0.40 24.34 30.04
N SER A 772 -0.76 23.72 29.94
CA SER A 772 -1.31 22.83 30.97
C SER A 772 -1.51 21.41 30.43
N LEU A 773 -1.15 20.40 31.22
CA LEU A 773 -1.34 18.97 30.93
C LEU A 773 -1.56 18.22 32.25
N LEU A 774 -2.54 17.31 32.35
CA LEU A 774 -2.82 16.53 33.58
C LEU A 774 -2.95 17.40 34.85
N SER A 775 -3.63 18.55 34.74
CA SER A 775 -3.75 19.54 35.84
C SER A 775 -2.42 20.13 36.35
N ARG A 776 -1.34 20.01 35.58
CA ARG A 776 -0.03 20.66 35.83
C ARG A 776 0.23 21.71 34.77
N THR A 777 0.79 22.86 35.15
CA THR A 777 0.96 24.01 34.25
C THR A 777 2.41 24.51 34.22
N ILE A 778 2.92 24.78 33.02
CA ILE A 778 4.16 25.52 32.76
C ILE A 778 3.78 26.91 32.26
N THR A 779 4.35 27.94 32.89
CA THR A 779 4.16 29.34 32.47
C THR A 779 5.43 29.86 31.80
N ILE A 780 5.34 30.33 30.56
CA ILE A 780 6.43 30.94 29.80
C ILE A 780 6.23 32.46 29.77
N SER A 781 7.29 33.19 30.14
CA SER A 781 7.35 34.64 29.95
C SER A 781 8.00 34.90 28.58
N PRO A 782 7.28 35.52 27.61
CA PRO A 782 7.77 35.68 26.25
C PRO A 782 8.80 36.81 26.08
N GLN A 783 9.35 37.35 27.17
CA GLN A 783 10.30 38.48 27.18
C GLN A 783 11.70 38.15 26.63
N ARG A 784 12.12 36.88 26.73
CA ARG A 784 13.43 36.37 26.29
C ARG A 784 13.29 34.90 25.83
N PRO A 785 14.25 34.37 25.05
CA PRO A 785 14.29 32.93 24.76
C PRO A 785 14.22 32.13 26.05
N THR A 786 13.24 31.23 26.14
CA THR A 786 12.92 30.54 27.39
C THR A 786 12.77 29.05 27.13
N ARG A 787 13.43 28.25 27.97
CA ARG A 787 13.25 26.79 28.03
C ARG A 787 12.75 26.43 29.42
N LYS A 788 11.62 25.74 29.49
CA LYS A 788 11.10 25.18 30.74
C LYS A 788 10.78 23.71 30.56
N ALA A 789 11.02 22.93 31.60
CA ALA A 789 10.65 21.53 31.64
C ALA A 789 10.03 21.22 32.99
N LEU A 790 9.06 20.31 32.99
CA LEU A 790 8.39 19.79 34.16
C LEU A 790 8.31 18.27 34.00
N THR A 791 8.85 17.55 34.97
CA THR A 791 8.70 16.11 35.08
C THR A 791 7.84 15.80 36.30
N PHE A 792 6.82 14.98 36.13
CA PHE A 792 5.92 14.59 37.21
C PHE A 792 5.42 13.17 37.00
N GLU A 793 5.02 12.53 38.10
CA GLU A 793 4.32 11.25 38.07
C GLU A 793 2.83 11.51 38.19
N ALA A 794 2.05 10.84 37.35
CA ALA A 794 0.60 10.89 37.37
C ALA A 794 0.07 9.45 37.43
N ASN A 795 -0.92 9.23 38.30
CA ASN A 795 -1.62 7.95 38.38
C ASN A 795 -2.95 8.10 37.66
N VAL A 796 -3.05 7.54 36.46
CA VAL A 796 -4.25 7.67 35.62
C VAL A 796 -5.28 6.66 36.12
N THR A 797 -6.37 7.17 36.73
CA THR A 797 -7.39 6.37 37.42
C THR A 797 -8.55 5.92 36.53
N GLN A 798 -8.60 6.38 35.28
CA GLN A 798 -9.60 5.97 34.30
C GLN A 798 -8.97 5.01 33.29
N ARG A 799 -9.74 4.01 32.84
CA ARG A 799 -9.36 3.11 31.74
C ARG A 799 -9.12 3.94 30.48
N ALA A 800 -7.87 4.35 30.27
CA ALA A 800 -7.36 5.09 29.12
C ALA A 800 -8.02 6.48 28.91
N ALA A 801 -7.39 7.53 29.46
CA ALA A 801 -7.83 8.92 29.28
C ALA A 801 -6.97 9.63 28.22
N TRP A 802 -7.62 10.31 27.27
CA TRP A 802 -6.95 11.28 26.41
C TRP A 802 -6.67 12.54 27.20
N GLU A 803 -5.41 12.96 27.25
CA GLU A 803 -5.02 14.15 28.00
C GLU A 803 -4.87 15.35 27.08
N THR A 804 -5.55 16.43 27.43
CA THR A 804 -5.57 17.65 26.62
C THR A 804 -4.47 18.60 27.06
N LEU A 805 -3.49 18.82 26.18
CA LEU A 805 -2.54 19.90 26.31
C LEU A 805 -3.24 21.23 26.01
N THR A 806 -3.34 22.10 27.00
CA THR A 806 -3.97 23.42 26.82
C THR A 806 -2.91 24.51 26.78
N VAL A 807 -2.84 25.28 25.68
CA VAL A 807 -1.97 26.46 25.54
C VAL A 807 -2.84 27.71 25.55
N ASN A 808 -2.69 28.56 26.56
CA ASN A 808 -3.51 29.76 26.73
C ASN A 808 -2.66 31.04 26.74
N SER A 809 -3.10 32.03 25.96
CA SER A 809 -2.52 33.37 25.86
C SER A 809 -3.61 34.44 25.74
N SER A 810 -3.46 35.58 26.41
CA SER A 810 -4.38 36.72 26.33
C SER A 810 -4.16 37.63 25.12
N VAL A 811 -2.98 37.55 24.49
CA VAL A 811 -2.56 38.39 23.35
C VAL A 811 -1.82 37.57 22.31
N VAL A 812 -1.57 38.15 21.13
CA VAL A 812 -0.70 37.55 20.12
C VAL A 812 0.72 37.55 20.67
N VAL A 813 1.38 36.40 20.63
CA VAL A 813 2.78 36.27 21.06
C VAL A 813 3.62 35.87 19.84
N PRO A 814 4.46 36.79 19.33
CA PRO A 814 5.26 36.54 18.13
C PRO A 814 6.51 35.72 18.47
N GLY A 815 6.60 34.52 17.92
CA GLY A 815 7.69 33.58 18.20
C GLY A 815 7.33 32.15 17.88
N ASN A 816 8.31 31.27 17.97
CA ASN A 816 8.12 29.84 17.82
C ASN A 816 8.10 29.17 19.18
N LEU A 817 7.03 28.42 19.48
CA LEU A 817 6.89 27.61 20.68
C LEU A 817 6.85 26.13 20.32
N THR A 818 7.88 25.39 20.72
CA THR A 818 7.93 23.93 20.60
C THR A 818 7.65 23.29 21.96
N ILE A 819 6.67 22.41 22.02
CA ILE A 819 6.29 21.67 23.23
C ILE A 819 6.54 20.19 22.98
N ARG A 820 7.45 19.58 23.74
CA ARG A 820 7.72 18.13 23.70
C ARG A 820 7.22 17.46 24.97
N VAL A 821 6.45 16.40 24.83
CA VAL A 821 5.92 15.59 25.94
C VAL A 821 6.44 14.18 25.81
N ASN A 822 7.23 13.71 26.78
CA ASN A 822 7.65 12.31 26.86
C ASN A 822 6.87 11.64 27.98
N THR A 823 6.42 10.41 27.78
CA THR A 823 5.69 9.63 28.78
C THR A 823 6.30 8.25 28.88
N TYR A 824 6.54 7.80 30.11
CA TYR A 824 7.19 6.55 30.41
C TYR A 824 6.38 5.74 31.42
N VAL A 825 6.08 4.50 31.08
CA VAL A 825 5.41 3.52 31.94
C VAL A 825 6.39 2.37 32.15
N PRO A 826 6.78 2.03 33.39
CA PRO A 826 7.74 0.96 33.67
C PRO A 826 7.13 -0.43 33.63
N GLY A 827 7.93 -1.43 33.26
CA GLY A 827 7.71 -2.84 33.65
C GLY A 827 8.60 -3.85 32.93
N GLU A 828 8.36 -5.12 33.24
CA GLU A 828 9.21 -6.28 32.93
C GLU A 828 8.61 -7.12 31.78
N TYR A 829 9.44 -7.47 30.79
CA TYR A 829 9.03 -8.22 29.60
C TYR A 829 8.80 -9.71 29.91
N PRO A 830 7.72 -10.35 29.40
CA PRO A 830 7.64 -11.80 29.38
C PRO A 830 8.67 -12.38 28.38
N PRO A 831 9.24 -13.56 28.65
CA PRO A 831 10.20 -14.19 27.75
C PRO A 831 9.53 -14.55 26.42
N ILE A 832 10.22 -14.24 25.31
CA ILE A 832 9.87 -14.64 23.94
C ILE A 832 9.62 -16.16 23.94
N ARG A 833 8.35 -16.58 23.83
CA ARG A 833 7.95 -18.00 23.79
C ARG A 833 7.98 -18.61 22.39
N VAL A 834 8.24 -17.80 21.36
CA VAL A 834 8.53 -18.36 20.05
C VAL A 834 9.91 -18.99 20.14
N PRO A 835 10.07 -20.30 19.86
CA PRO A 835 11.38 -20.91 19.88
C PRO A 835 12.34 -20.08 19.03
N TRP A 836 13.51 -19.77 19.57
CA TRP A 836 14.55 -18.94 18.95
C TRP A 836 15.01 -19.40 17.55
N TYR A 837 14.62 -20.60 17.10
CA TYR A 837 14.81 -21.10 15.74
C TYR A 837 13.73 -20.64 14.73
N LEU A 838 12.64 -20.01 15.19
CA LEU A 838 11.59 -19.36 14.39
C LEU A 838 11.72 -17.83 14.37
N VAL A 839 12.64 -17.28 15.18
CA VAL A 839 13.06 -15.87 15.13
C VAL A 839 14.29 -15.77 14.21
N PRO A 840 14.39 -14.73 13.34
CA PRO A 840 15.22 -14.72 12.13
C PRO A 840 16.71 -14.44 12.41
N ALA A 841 17.33 -15.13 13.36
CA ALA A 841 18.76 -14.98 13.62
C ALA A 841 19.62 -15.92 12.75
N TYR A 842 19.06 -17.02 12.22
CA TYR A 842 19.85 -18.09 11.59
C TYR A 842 19.23 -18.77 10.35
N GLY A 843 18.23 -18.16 9.70
CA GLY A 843 17.43 -18.77 8.61
C GLY A 843 18.18 -19.25 7.36
N ASN A 844 19.45 -18.88 7.17
CA ASN A 844 20.25 -19.31 6.02
C ASN A 844 21.18 -20.52 6.30
N ILE A 845 21.30 -21.00 7.55
CA ILE A 845 22.16 -22.14 7.88
C ILE A 845 21.85 -23.38 7.02
N PRO A 846 20.57 -23.79 6.83
CA PRO A 846 20.25 -24.93 5.98
C PRO A 846 20.67 -24.71 4.52
N THR A 847 20.49 -23.50 3.99
CA THR A 847 20.89 -23.12 2.64
C THR A 847 22.40 -23.21 2.44
N TYR A 848 23.19 -22.66 3.37
CA TYR A 848 24.65 -22.70 3.30
C TYR A 848 25.19 -24.12 3.49
N LEU A 849 24.58 -24.93 4.36
CA LEU A 849 24.93 -26.34 4.54
C LEU A 849 24.66 -27.14 3.27
N LEU A 850 23.49 -26.97 2.66
CA LEU A 850 23.16 -27.62 1.39
C LEU A 850 24.09 -27.15 0.27
N LEU A 851 24.41 -25.85 0.20
CA LEU A 851 25.37 -25.33 -0.78
C LEU A 851 26.76 -25.93 -0.57
N ALA A 852 27.23 -26.03 0.68
CA ALA A 852 28.50 -26.67 1.02
C ALA A 852 28.50 -28.16 0.62
N LEU A 853 27.40 -28.89 0.84
CA LEU A 853 27.24 -30.28 0.38
C LEU A 853 27.23 -30.41 -1.15
N ALA A 854 26.62 -29.45 -1.86
CA ALA A 854 26.63 -29.41 -3.32
C ALA A 854 28.05 -29.19 -3.86
N LEU A 855 28.79 -28.25 -3.27
CA LEU A 855 30.20 -27.97 -3.57
C LEU A 855 31.07 -29.18 -3.26
N ALA A 856 30.91 -29.79 -2.08
CA ALA A 856 31.62 -31.02 -1.71
C ALA A 856 31.37 -32.14 -2.73
N SER A 857 30.12 -32.38 -3.13
CA SER A 857 29.77 -33.37 -4.18
C SER A 857 30.37 -33.06 -5.56
N LEU A 858 30.59 -31.78 -5.89
CA LEU A 858 31.26 -31.38 -7.15
C LEU A 858 32.77 -31.59 -7.09
N LEU A 859 33.38 -31.22 -5.95
CA LEU A 859 34.80 -31.28 -5.66
C LEU A 859 35.29 -32.69 -5.31
N ASP A 860 34.37 -33.61 -5.00
CA ASP A 860 34.69 -35.03 -4.80
C ASP A 860 35.06 -35.67 -6.15
N GLY A 861 36.37 -35.66 -6.43
CA GLY A 861 36.98 -36.22 -7.63
C GLY A 861 38.40 -35.71 -7.88
N ASP A 862 39.34 -36.07 -7.00
CA ASP A 862 40.49 -36.91 -7.34
C ASP A 862 41.35 -37.16 -6.07
N GLY A 863 41.33 -38.40 -5.56
CA GLY A 863 42.41 -38.98 -4.77
C GLY A 863 42.69 -38.44 -3.36
N ARG A 864 41.87 -38.81 -2.38
CA ARG A 864 42.31 -39.47 -1.14
C ARG A 864 41.08 -39.86 -0.32
N ALA A 865 40.79 -41.16 -0.28
CA ALA A 865 39.97 -41.71 0.78
C ALA A 865 40.51 -41.19 2.12
N TRP A 866 39.63 -40.63 2.94
CA TRP A 866 39.89 -40.44 4.36
C TRP A 866 40.31 -41.81 4.94
N ARG A 867 41.61 -42.07 5.02
CA ARG A 867 42.14 -43.12 5.87
C ARG A 867 42.06 -42.57 7.29
N LEU A 868 41.26 -43.22 8.12
CA LEU A 868 41.38 -43.07 9.58
C LEU A 868 42.86 -43.21 9.96
N PRO A 869 43.35 -42.44 10.95
CA PRO A 869 44.71 -42.61 11.42
C PRO A 869 44.86 -44.03 11.97
N SER A 870 45.70 -44.83 11.31
CA SER A 870 46.24 -46.04 11.91
C SER A 870 47.03 -45.65 13.16
N ARG A 871 46.78 -46.38 14.25
CA ARG A 871 47.36 -46.19 15.59
C ARG A 871 48.87 -45.92 15.55
N PRO A 872 49.40 -45.07 16.45
CA PRO A 872 50.84 -44.93 16.63
C PRO A 872 51.35 -46.07 17.51
N HIS A 873 51.79 -47.17 16.89
CA HIS A 873 52.77 -48.09 17.46
C HIS A 873 53.38 -48.90 16.31
N ASP A 874 54.47 -48.39 15.75
CA ASP A 874 55.76 -49.09 15.73
C ASP A 874 56.80 -48.30 14.93
N ARG A 875 57.78 -47.78 15.69
CA ARG A 875 59.11 -47.24 15.34
C ARG A 875 59.20 -45.95 14.53
#